data_AF-A0A7X3UI29-F1
#
_entry.id   AF-A0A7X3UI29-F1
#
_cell.length_a   1.000
_cell.length_b   1.000
_cell.length_c   1.000
_cell.angle_alpha   90.00
_cell.angle_beta   90.00
_cell.angle_gamma   90.00
#
_symmetry.space_group_name_H-M   'P 1'
#
loop_
_entity.id
_entity.type
_entity.pdbx_description
1 polymer ?
#
loop_
_entity_poly.entity_id
_entity_poly.type
_entity_poly.pdbx_seq_one_letter_code
_entity_poly.pdbx_strand_id
1 'polypeptide(L)'
;MYKRLFTCLLFTFLALSAPPTLAQHSVARQWNDALLTAISNDKAFPTIQARNLFHTSIALYDAWTVYGDGPEQTYLLGKTVNGFAVPFDGVPRSDDVEEARHEAMSYAAYRLIEHRFAYSPGAGTTFNRIGTLMVQLGYDLNFTSTDYASGNPAALGNYIAYQLIRFGLQDGANERDAYRIRYYTPLNPPLNPSLPGHNNLINPNFWQPLSLGEYDEFLTPEWGSLMSFALGEEDMTMYQRDGINYPVFHDPGPPPCIDIQQQNSERAGQRMASEEYQWGFALVAMWSSHLDPADGVLWNISPGAIGNAPTLPQTLSEYKAFYNFFDGGDASQGHPINPHTGQPYEDQWVPRADYARVLAEFWADGPSTETPPGHWFSILNYVSDHPLFEKRFKGQGPILDDLEWDVKAYLSLGGAMHDAAVSAWSIKSWYDYVRPISAVRWLADRGQSSDPALPRYDPAGLPLVEGYIELVKAGDPLAGTYGEHIDKIKLKAWRGPDYVTDTATDIAGVGWILAENWWPYQRSDFVTPSFAGYVSGHSVFSNAGARVLTLLTGDPFFPGGMGEFPIQRNRFLVFEEGPSVDVVLQWATYQDASDQSSLSRLWGGIHPPVDDIPARIIGVQVGEDAFALSETYFGQPLPWAPDAPVVTGSSAISVTVNWEALPAAIMGYDLRYRQGDTLIFTDGPQDVTGTSATITGLRPNTAYVVQVRGSNATGDGDWSDVGIGKTATPSVSLDVDDAEADQSLSVLDVFPERVFSIQVFGTYFQAIDNFSLRFEYDATQVVYEGFSRGSVSGTSALSGRDFVSIGMTLSKENPVVDGSLMGTIRFRTTEAFSGTDIRLMRVSVVGEEYAEVLPVDLNIALGKATPPSADFDGNGIVGISDFLLFVEAFGSREGQTQYDEKYDLDGNGEIGVSDFLIFVNAYGEQTS
;
A
#
# COMPACT_ATOMS: atom_id res chain seq x y z
N MET A 1 -14.91 -43.83 21.33
CA MET A 1 -15.39 -43.32 22.64
C MET A 1 -14.17 -43.19 23.54
N TYR A 2 -13.94 -42.02 24.14
CA TYR A 2 -12.68 -41.48 24.71
C TYR A 2 -11.69 -40.86 23.71
N LYS A 3 -11.90 -39.58 23.38
CA LYS A 3 -10.99 -38.47 23.74
C LYS A 3 -11.57 -37.15 23.21
N ARG A 4 -12.11 -36.35 24.13
CA ARG A 4 -12.39 -34.91 24.00
C ARG A 4 -11.62 -34.21 25.12
N LEU A 5 -11.27 -32.96 24.87
CA LEU A 5 -10.62 -31.97 25.75
C LEU A 5 -9.12 -32.15 25.95
N PHE A 6 -8.33 -31.29 25.30
CA PHE A 6 -7.40 -30.40 25.99
C PHE A 6 -7.04 -29.23 25.07
N THR A 7 -7.45 -28.03 25.48
CA THR A 7 -7.02 -26.75 24.93
C THR A 7 -6.27 -26.01 26.04
N CYS A 8 -5.26 -25.23 25.62
CA CYS A 8 -4.62 -24.10 26.31
C CYS A 8 -3.43 -24.34 27.27
N LEU A 9 -2.42 -23.48 27.01
CA LEU A 9 -1.38 -22.91 27.86
C LEU A 9 -0.14 -23.76 28.17
N LEU A 10 1.00 -23.38 27.58
CA LEU A 10 2.20 -22.95 28.32
C LEU A 10 3.32 -22.52 27.36
N PHE A 11 3.63 -21.22 27.28
CA PHE A 11 4.99 -20.73 27.13
C PHE A 11 5.12 -19.36 27.81
N THR A 12 5.71 -19.36 28.99
CA THR A 12 6.27 -18.18 29.66
C THR A 12 7.68 -18.56 30.11
N PHE A 13 8.69 -17.86 29.62
CA PHE A 13 9.91 -17.63 30.38
C PHE A 13 10.31 -16.15 30.27
N LEU A 14 10.60 -15.59 31.44
CA LEU A 14 10.78 -14.17 31.71
C LEU A 14 12.08 -13.61 31.11
N ALA A 15 11.96 -12.46 30.45
CA ALA A 15 12.89 -11.34 30.62
C ALA A 15 12.06 -10.14 31.11
N LEU A 16 12.37 -9.65 32.31
CA LEU A 16 11.66 -8.55 32.99
C LEU A 16 11.84 -7.23 32.23
N SER A 17 10.92 -6.98 31.31
CA SER A 17 10.44 -5.65 30.92
C SER A 17 8.91 -5.72 31.04
N ALA A 18 8.28 -4.65 31.56
CA ALA A 18 6.82 -4.65 31.69
C ALA A 18 6.18 -4.98 30.32
N PRO A 19 5.26 -5.96 30.23
CA PRO A 19 4.65 -6.27 28.94
C PRO A 19 3.86 -5.04 28.48
N PRO A 20 3.99 -4.60 27.21
CA PRO A 20 3.00 -3.72 26.63
C PRO A 20 1.65 -4.41 26.76
N THR A 21 0.63 -3.67 27.20
CA THR A 21 -0.76 -4.11 27.08
C THR A 21 -0.98 -4.54 25.63
N LEU A 22 -1.23 -5.83 25.36
CA LEU A 22 -1.63 -6.29 24.03
C LEU A 22 -2.85 -5.46 23.63
N ALA A 23 -2.71 -4.66 22.58
CA ALA A 23 -3.85 -3.98 21.98
C ALA A 23 -4.85 -5.06 21.52
N GLN A 24 -6.13 -4.85 21.81
CA GLN A 24 -7.17 -5.74 21.33
C GLN A 24 -7.29 -5.57 19.81
N HIS A 25 -7.28 -6.66 19.05
CA HIS A 25 -7.52 -6.64 17.61
C HIS A 25 -8.81 -5.88 17.27
N SER A 26 -8.84 -5.18 16.13
CA SER A 26 -10.04 -4.48 15.65
C SER A 26 -11.24 -5.42 15.55
N VAL A 27 -12.46 -4.88 15.56
CA VAL A 27 -13.67 -5.69 15.39
C VAL A 27 -13.68 -6.41 14.03
N ALA A 28 -13.16 -5.76 12.98
CA ALA A 28 -13.05 -6.35 11.64
C ALA A 28 -12.12 -7.57 11.64
N ARG A 29 -10.95 -7.45 12.29
CA ARG A 29 -9.99 -8.54 12.50
C ARG A 29 -10.59 -9.71 13.27
N GLN A 30 -11.38 -9.44 14.32
CA GLN A 30 -12.07 -10.48 15.11
C GLN A 30 -13.12 -11.24 14.29
N TRP A 31 -13.90 -10.55 13.45
CA TRP A 31 -14.88 -11.18 12.56
C TRP A 31 -14.23 -11.92 11.40
N ASN A 32 -13.10 -11.43 10.88
CA ASN A 32 -12.30 -12.18 9.91
C ASN A 32 -11.77 -13.50 10.49
N ASP A 33 -11.23 -13.52 11.72
CA ASP A 33 -10.86 -14.76 12.42
C ASP A 33 -12.03 -15.73 12.57
N ALA A 34 -13.22 -15.21 12.88
CA ALA A 34 -14.41 -16.02 13.01
C ALA A 34 -14.84 -16.63 11.67
N LEU A 35 -14.74 -15.86 10.57
CA LEU A 35 -15.01 -16.33 9.21
C LEU A 35 -13.98 -17.37 8.74
N LEU A 36 -12.68 -17.12 8.92
CA LEU A 36 -11.63 -18.09 8.59
C LEU A 36 -11.84 -19.40 9.35
N THR A 37 -12.18 -19.31 10.64
CA THR A 37 -12.56 -20.50 11.42
C THR A 37 -13.80 -21.20 10.85
N ALA A 38 -14.80 -20.45 10.39
CA ALA A 38 -16.01 -21.01 9.78
C ALA A 38 -15.67 -21.78 8.48
N ILE A 39 -14.80 -21.20 7.66
CA ILE A 39 -14.29 -21.80 6.42
C ILE A 39 -13.53 -23.11 6.73
N SER A 40 -12.62 -23.09 7.70
CA SER A 40 -11.87 -24.29 8.13
C SER A 40 -12.75 -25.38 8.74
N ASN A 41 -13.99 -25.08 9.12
CA ASN A 41 -14.97 -26.06 9.59
C ASN A 41 -15.97 -26.48 8.50
N ASP A 42 -15.83 -25.98 7.28
CA ASP A 42 -16.69 -26.26 6.14
C ASP A 42 -16.01 -27.18 5.10
N LYS A 43 -16.71 -27.43 3.99
CA LYS A 43 -16.15 -28.14 2.83
C LYS A 43 -15.13 -27.26 2.10
N ALA A 44 -14.11 -27.91 1.53
CA ALA A 44 -13.05 -27.26 0.74
C ALA A 44 -13.56 -26.79 -0.63
N PHE A 45 -14.33 -25.70 -0.64
CA PHE A 45 -14.99 -25.11 -1.82
C PHE A 45 -14.42 -23.72 -2.12
N PRO A 46 -13.21 -23.62 -2.69
CA PRO A 46 -12.46 -22.35 -2.79
C PRO A 46 -13.22 -21.21 -3.45
N THR A 47 -14.04 -21.49 -4.47
CA THR A 47 -14.90 -20.49 -5.14
C THR A 47 -15.94 -19.88 -4.20
N ILE A 48 -16.65 -20.72 -3.45
CA ILE A 48 -17.66 -20.30 -2.48
C ILE A 48 -16.99 -19.53 -1.33
N GLN A 49 -15.82 -19.99 -0.87
CA GLN A 49 -15.12 -19.32 0.23
C GLN A 49 -14.51 -17.98 -0.17
N ALA A 50 -13.96 -17.83 -1.38
CA ALA A 50 -13.54 -16.53 -1.92
C ALA A 50 -14.70 -15.52 -1.92
N ARG A 51 -15.88 -15.94 -2.34
CA ARG A 51 -17.10 -15.12 -2.31
C ARG A 51 -17.56 -14.79 -0.89
N ASN A 52 -17.47 -15.73 0.05
CA ASN A 52 -17.81 -15.48 1.46
C ASN A 52 -16.87 -14.45 2.11
N LEU A 53 -15.57 -14.53 1.80
CA LEU A 53 -14.57 -13.54 2.20
C LEU A 53 -14.93 -12.16 1.63
N PHE A 54 -15.15 -12.05 0.33
CA PHE A 54 -15.51 -10.79 -0.32
C PHE A 54 -16.80 -10.16 0.22
N HIS A 55 -17.89 -10.93 0.31
CA HIS A 55 -19.16 -10.40 0.81
C HIS A 55 -19.06 -9.95 2.28
N THR A 56 -18.27 -10.63 3.10
CA THR A 56 -18.01 -10.19 4.47
C THR A 56 -17.16 -8.93 4.50
N SER A 57 -16.15 -8.82 3.63
CA SER A 57 -15.37 -7.59 3.48
C SER A 57 -16.24 -6.39 3.09
N ILE A 58 -17.18 -6.56 2.16
CA ILE A 58 -18.17 -5.51 1.83
C ILE A 58 -18.98 -5.14 3.07
N ALA A 59 -19.47 -6.13 3.82
CA ALA A 59 -20.30 -5.89 5.00
C ALA A 59 -19.57 -5.05 6.06
N LEU A 60 -18.29 -5.35 6.29
CA LEU A 60 -17.45 -4.63 7.24
C LEU A 60 -17.11 -3.23 6.72
N TYR A 61 -16.72 -3.11 5.45
CA TYR A 61 -16.35 -1.84 4.82
C TYR A 61 -17.52 -0.86 4.73
N ASP A 62 -18.69 -1.28 4.23
CA ASP A 62 -19.85 -0.40 4.13
C ASP A 62 -20.33 0.05 5.52
N ALA A 63 -20.30 -0.84 6.53
CA ALA A 63 -20.63 -0.48 7.91
C ALA A 63 -19.64 0.54 8.49
N TRP A 64 -18.35 0.45 8.14
CA TRP A 64 -17.34 1.43 8.54
C TRP A 64 -17.56 2.79 7.89
N THR A 65 -17.74 2.79 6.56
CA THR A 65 -17.81 3.99 5.73
C THR A 65 -19.02 4.86 6.05
N VAL A 66 -20.18 4.25 6.35
CA VAL A 66 -21.44 4.98 6.59
C VAL A 66 -21.36 5.99 7.76
N TYR A 67 -20.52 5.74 8.75
CA TYR A 67 -20.35 6.64 9.90
C TYR A 67 -19.14 7.58 9.75
N GLY A 68 -18.37 7.47 8.67
CA GLY A 68 -17.19 8.29 8.42
C GLY A 68 -17.53 9.68 7.87
N ASP A 69 -16.74 10.68 8.27
CA ASP A 69 -16.75 12.03 7.69
C ASP A 69 -15.72 12.18 6.53
N GLY A 70 -15.06 11.07 6.15
CA GLY A 70 -13.99 11.02 5.15
C GLY A 70 -14.47 10.88 3.69
N PRO A 71 -13.54 10.81 2.72
CA PRO A 71 -13.87 10.71 1.30
C PRO A 71 -14.37 9.32 0.86
N GLU A 72 -14.37 8.34 1.76
CA GLU A 72 -14.71 6.96 1.46
C GLU A 72 -16.17 6.81 1.02
N GLN A 73 -16.39 5.91 0.06
CA GLN A 73 -17.70 5.62 -0.50
C GLN A 73 -18.06 4.17 -0.28
N THR A 74 -19.30 3.92 0.11
CA THR A 74 -19.86 2.57 0.18
C THR A 74 -19.80 1.86 -1.17
N TYR A 75 -19.54 0.56 -1.13
CA TYR A 75 -19.60 -0.31 -2.30
C TYR A 75 -21.06 -0.66 -2.66
N LEU A 76 -21.84 -1.10 -1.66
CA LEU A 76 -23.18 -1.63 -1.88
C LEU A 76 -24.27 -0.62 -1.51
N LEU A 77 -24.22 -0.05 -0.31
CA LEU A 77 -25.26 0.83 0.21
C LEU A 77 -25.41 2.09 -0.63
N GLY A 78 -26.63 2.40 -1.08
CA GLY A 78 -26.91 3.59 -1.89
C GLY A 78 -26.44 3.46 -3.34
N LYS A 79 -25.94 2.28 -3.74
CA LYS A 79 -25.39 2.02 -5.07
C LYS A 79 -26.25 1.02 -5.83
N THR A 80 -25.99 0.92 -7.12
CA THR A 80 -26.46 -0.18 -7.98
C THR A 80 -25.25 -0.95 -8.46
N VAL A 81 -25.10 -2.17 -7.97
CA VAL A 81 -23.97 -3.06 -8.28
C VAL A 81 -24.47 -4.18 -9.18
N ASN A 82 -23.92 -4.30 -10.38
CA ASN A 82 -24.30 -5.34 -11.35
C ASN A 82 -25.83 -5.47 -11.55
N GLY A 83 -26.52 -4.32 -11.61
CA GLY A 83 -27.97 -4.23 -11.78
C GLY A 83 -28.80 -4.48 -10.50
N PHE A 84 -28.17 -4.73 -9.35
CA PHE A 84 -28.84 -4.82 -8.05
C PHE A 84 -28.74 -3.49 -7.29
N ALA A 85 -29.87 -2.80 -7.15
CA ALA A 85 -29.95 -1.54 -6.42
C ALA A 85 -30.18 -1.78 -4.92
N VAL A 86 -29.39 -1.13 -4.07
CA VAL A 86 -29.58 -1.13 -2.62
C VAL A 86 -29.89 0.29 -2.14
N PRO A 87 -31.18 0.59 -1.86
CA PRO A 87 -31.56 1.89 -1.33
C PRO A 87 -30.89 2.16 0.02
N PHE A 88 -30.45 3.39 0.23
CA PHE A 88 -29.86 3.85 1.48
C PHE A 88 -30.12 5.35 1.65
N ASP A 89 -30.83 5.72 2.72
CA ASP A 89 -31.25 7.10 2.97
C ASP A 89 -30.28 7.86 3.90
N GLY A 90 -29.11 7.26 4.21
CA GLY A 90 -28.20 7.75 5.24
C GLY A 90 -28.59 7.27 6.64
N VAL A 91 -27.69 7.49 7.60
CA VAL A 91 -27.98 7.35 9.03
C VAL A 91 -27.77 8.68 9.75
N PRO A 92 -28.55 8.98 10.80
CA PRO A 92 -28.25 10.08 11.70
C PRO A 92 -26.83 9.96 12.27
N ARG A 93 -26.15 11.10 12.48
CA ARG A 93 -24.83 11.15 13.11
C ARG A 93 -24.88 10.51 14.50
N SER A 94 -23.95 9.59 14.77
CA SER A 94 -23.76 9.00 16.10
C SER A 94 -22.92 9.92 16.98
N ASP A 95 -23.23 9.98 18.26
CA ASP A 95 -22.39 10.65 19.27
C ASP A 95 -21.08 9.88 19.52
N ASP A 96 -21.11 8.56 19.31
CA ASP A 96 -19.96 7.65 19.35
C ASP A 96 -19.89 6.88 18.03
N VAL A 97 -19.06 7.37 17.11
CA VAL A 97 -18.90 6.80 15.76
C VAL A 97 -18.25 5.43 15.82
N GLU A 98 -17.25 5.24 16.68
CA GLU A 98 -16.50 3.99 16.77
C GLU A 98 -17.37 2.87 17.34
N GLU A 99 -18.13 3.13 18.39
CA GLU A 99 -19.04 2.11 18.93
C GLU A 99 -20.16 1.76 17.93
N ALA A 100 -20.68 2.76 17.20
CA ALA A 100 -21.66 2.51 16.14
C ALA A 100 -21.10 1.65 15.00
N ARG A 101 -19.85 1.92 14.58
CA ARG A 101 -19.12 1.08 13.61
C ARG A 101 -18.98 -0.35 14.12
N HIS A 102 -18.53 -0.53 15.36
CA HIS A 102 -18.35 -1.84 15.97
C HIS A 102 -19.63 -2.67 16.01
N GLU A 103 -20.73 -2.05 16.44
CA GLU A 103 -22.02 -2.72 16.53
C GLU A 103 -22.56 -3.06 15.13
N ALA A 104 -22.59 -2.10 14.19
CA ALA A 104 -23.09 -2.34 12.84
C ALA A 104 -22.32 -3.45 12.11
N MET A 105 -20.98 -3.43 12.17
CA MET A 105 -20.13 -4.48 11.60
C MET A 105 -20.44 -5.85 12.19
N SER A 106 -20.62 -5.91 13.52
CA SER A 106 -20.82 -7.18 14.22
C SER A 106 -22.13 -7.83 13.86
N TYR A 107 -23.23 -7.06 13.81
CA TYR A 107 -24.51 -7.59 13.34
C TYR A 107 -24.46 -7.97 11.85
N ALA A 108 -23.77 -7.19 11.01
CA ALA A 108 -23.65 -7.50 9.59
C ALA A 108 -22.90 -8.83 9.35
N ALA A 109 -21.72 -8.98 9.94
CA ALA A 109 -20.91 -10.18 9.84
C ALA A 109 -21.60 -11.40 10.48
N TYR A 110 -22.20 -11.24 11.67
CA TYR A 110 -22.91 -12.32 12.36
C TYR A 110 -24.02 -12.92 11.49
N ARG A 111 -24.91 -12.07 10.95
CA ARG A 111 -26.05 -12.52 10.13
C ARG A 111 -25.62 -13.13 8.81
N LEU A 112 -24.58 -12.57 8.18
CA LEU A 112 -24.06 -13.10 6.93
C LEU A 112 -23.43 -14.48 7.15
N ILE A 113 -22.54 -14.63 8.14
CA ILE A 113 -21.90 -15.92 8.45
C ILE A 113 -22.93 -16.96 8.88
N GLU A 114 -23.91 -16.58 9.72
CA GLU A 114 -25.00 -17.46 10.13
C GLU A 114 -25.77 -18.01 8.91
N HIS A 115 -26.04 -17.15 7.91
CA HIS A 115 -26.70 -17.56 6.68
C HIS A 115 -25.83 -18.49 5.81
N ARG A 116 -24.58 -18.10 5.52
CA ARG A 116 -23.69 -18.82 4.60
C ARG A 116 -23.35 -20.23 5.10
N PHE A 117 -23.18 -20.40 6.40
CA PHE A 117 -22.72 -21.64 7.00
C PHE A 117 -23.84 -22.48 7.62
N ALA A 118 -25.12 -22.15 7.40
CA ALA A 118 -26.26 -22.86 7.98
C ALA A 118 -26.34 -24.35 7.62
N TYR A 119 -25.78 -24.73 6.47
CA TYR A 119 -25.75 -26.12 5.99
C TYR A 119 -24.33 -26.70 5.95
N SER A 120 -23.35 -25.99 6.55
CA SER A 120 -21.99 -26.48 6.69
C SER A 120 -21.92 -27.70 7.62
N PRO A 121 -21.04 -28.68 7.36
CA PRO A 121 -20.77 -29.76 8.31
C PRO A 121 -20.40 -29.24 9.72
N GLY A 122 -19.73 -28.10 9.79
CA GLY A 122 -19.28 -27.46 11.03
C GLY A 122 -20.24 -26.42 11.64
N ALA A 123 -21.47 -26.28 11.14
CA ALA A 123 -22.39 -25.20 11.50
C ALA A 123 -22.53 -24.98 13.02
N GLY A 124 -22.64 -26.05 13.82
CA GLY A 124 -22.76 -25.94 15.28
C GLY A 124 -21.53 -25.31 15.96
N THR A 125 -20.32 -25.63 15.48
CA THR A 125 -19.07 -25.02 15.97
C THR A 125 -19.00 -23.55 15.55
N THR A 126 -19.30 -23.26 14.28
CA THR A 126 -19.34 -21.92 13.74
C THR A 126 -20.31 -21.02 14.51
N PHE A 127 -21.55 -21.47 14.71
CA PHE A 127 -22.61 -20.71 15.39
C PHE A 127 -22.27 -20.46 16.85
N ASN A 128 -21.66 -21.44 17.53
CA ASN A 128 -21.18 -21.23 18.89
C ASN A 128 -20.08 -20.17 18.96
N ARG A 129 -19.15 -20.16 18.00
CA ARG A 129 -18.04 -19.18 17.97
C ARG A 129 -18.54 -17.76 17.69
N ILE A 130 -19.31 -17.56 16.62
CA ILE A 130 -19.85 -16.22 16.28
C ILE A 130 -20.84 -15.72 17.35
N GLY A 131 -21.62 -16.62 17.96
CA GLY A 131 -22.52 -16.27 19.06
C GLY A 131 -21.77 -15.88 20.33
N THR A 132 -20.66 -16.56 20.63
CA THR A 132 -19.78 -16.19 21.74
C THR A 132 -19.12 -14.84 21.50
N LEU A 133 -18.68 -14.55 20.26
CA LEU A 133 -18.11 -13.26 19.90
C LEU A 133 -19.12 -12.11 20.10
N MET A 134 -20.36 -12.26 19.63
CA MET A 134 -21.43 -11.28 19.88
C MET A 134 -21.63 -11.00 21.38
N VAL A 135 -21.67 -12.05 22.21
CA VAL A 135 -21.84 -11.90 23.67
C VAL A 135 -20.62 -11.22 24.32
N GLN A 136 -19.40 -11.54 23.86
CA GLN A 136 -18.17 -10.90 24.34
C GLN A 136 -18.12 -9.40 24.00
N LEU A 137 -18.65 -9.02 22.84
CA LEU A 137 -18.79 -7.63 22.41
C LEU A 137 -20.01 -6.92 23.03
N GLY A 138 -20.85 -7.65 23.78
CA GLY A 138 -21.99 -7.07 24.52
C GLY A 138 -23.30 -6.93 23.73
N TYR A 139 -23.43 -7.61 22.59
CA TYR A 139 -24.57 -7.46 21.68
C TYR A 139 -25.65 -8.55 21.85
N ASP A 140 -26.92 -8.19 21.60
CA ASP A 140 -28.07 -9.10 21.69
C ASP A 140 -28.31 -9.86 20.39
N LEU A 141 -28.05 -11.17 20.44
CA LEU A 141 -28.29 -12.11 19.34
C LEU A 141 -29.74 -12.09 18.81
N ASN A 142 -30.71 -11.73 19.65
CA ASN A 142 -32.14 -11.72 19.29
C ASN A 142 -32.59 -10.42 18.63
N PHE A 143 -31.73 -9.41 18.55
CA PHE A 143 -32.06 -8.17 17.86
C PHE A 143 -31.94 -8.37 16.34
N THR A 144 -33.08 -8.30 15.64
CA THR A 144 -33.18 -8.61 14.20
C THR A 144 -33.84 -7.48 13.38
N SER A 145 -34.07 -6.30 13.99
CA SER A 145 -34.63 -5.17 13.23
C SER A 145 -33.69 -4.80 12.09
N THR A 146 -34.23 -4.43 10.93
CA THR A 146 -33.49 -3.83 9.81
C THR A 146 -33.87 -2.36 9.60
N ASP A 147 -34.70 -1.80 10.49
CA ASP A 147 -35.10 -0.40 10.44
C ASP A 147 -34.03 0.46 11.11
N TYR A 148 -33.13 0.99 10.29
CA TYR A 148 -32.02 1.85 10.72
C TYR A 148 -32.37 3.33 10.71
N ALA A 149 -33.61 3.72 10.37
CA ALA A 149 -33.99 5.12 10.20
C ALA A 149 -33.82 5.96 11.49
N SER A 150 -33.86 5.31 12.66
CA SER A 150 -33.60 5.95 13.96
C SER A 150 -32.11 6.12 14.29
N GLY A 151 -31.19 5.69 13.41
CA GLY A 151 -29.74 5.66 13.66
C GLY A 151 -29.25 4.48 14.51
N ASN A 152 -30.04 3.41 14.67
CA ASN A 152 -29.62 2.24 15.45
C ASN A 152 -28.58 1.40 14.66
N PRO A 153 -27.34 1.24 15.17
CA PRO A 153 -26.28 0.56 14.42
C PRO A 153 -26.51 -0.93 14.22
N ALA A 154 -27.04 -1.64 15.23
CA ALA A 154 -27.43 -3.04 15.08
C ALA A 154 -28.45 -3.25 13.94
N ALA A 155 -29.39 -2.31 13.78
CA ALA A 155 -30.39 -2.37 12.72
C ALA A 155 -29.77 -2.10 11.34
N LEU A 156 -28.81 -1.19 11.25
CA LEU A 156 -28.01 -0.99 10.04
C LEU A 156 -27.23 -2.25 9.68
N GLY A 157 -26.55 -2.87 10.65
CA GLY A 157 -25.81 -4.11 10.44
C GLY A 157 -26.68 -5.24 9.91
N ASN A 158 -27.84 -5.47 10.54
CA ASN A 158 -28.83 -6.44 10.06
C ASN A 158 -29.33 -6.09 8.64
N TYR A 159 -29.53 -4.81 8.32
CA TYR A 159 -29.93 -4.36 6.98
C TYR A 159 -28.86 -4.64 5.93
N ILE A 160 -27.58 -4.34 6.21
CA ILE A 160 -26.44 -4.64 5.33
C ILE A 160 -26.40 -6.13 5.02
N ALA A 161 -26.44 -6.98 6.05
CA ALA A 161 -26.45 -8.43 5.85
C ALA A 161 -27.64 -8.90 5.03
N TYR A 162 -28.84 -8.39 5.33
CA TYR A 162 -30.05 -8.70 4.57
C TYR A 162 -29.91 -8.36 3.08
N GLN A 163 -29.32 -7.21 2.74
CA GLN A 163 -29.11 -6.81 1.35
C GLN A 163 -28.03 -7.65 0.66
N LEU A 164 -26.92 -7.96 1.35
CA LEU A 164 -25.87 -8.84 0.81
C LEU A 164 -26.34 -10.28 0.58
N ILE A 165 -27.19 -10.80 1.46
CA ILE A 165 -27.85 -12.10 1.25
C ILE A 165 -28.71 -12.02 -0.02
N ARG A 166 -29.54 -10.99 -0.17
CA ARG A 166 -30.39 -10.85 -1.36
C ARG A 166 -29.60 -10.67 -2.65
N PHE A 167 -28.55 -9.86 -2.63
CA PHE A 167 -27.59 -9.72 -3.72
C PHE A 167 -27.01 -11.08 -4.09
N GLY A 168 -26.50 -11.81 -3.09
CA GLY A 168 -25.89 -13.11 -3.28
C GLY A 168 -26.82 -14.19 -3.84
N LEU A 169 -28.12 -14.13 -3.54
CA LEU A 169 -29.09 -15.08 -4.07
C LEU A 169 -29.39 -14.91 -5.57
N GLN A 170 -28.83 -13.89 -6.23
CA GLN A 170 -29.04 -13.60 -7.65
C GLN A 170 -27.76 -13.23 -8.42
N ASP A 171 -26.59 -13.35 -7.80
CA ASP A 171 -25.31 -12.94 -8.38
C ASP A 171 -24.73 -13.94 -9.40
N GLY A 172 -25.42 -15.05 -9.65
CA GLY A 172 -24.96 -16.12 -10.56
C GLY A 172 -24.38 -17.35 -9.88
N ALA A 173 -24.13 -17.32 -8.56
CA ALA A 173 -23.55 -18.44 -7.79
C ALA A 173 -24.47 -19.68 -7.68
N ASN A 174 -25.76 -19.53 -7.96
CA ASN A 174 -26.77 -20.56 -7.78
C ASN A 174 -26.93 -21.05 -6.33
N GLU A 175 -26.75 -20.16 -5.36
CA GLU A 175 -26.82 -20.47 -3.94
C GLU A 175 -28.17 -21.05 -3.49
N ARG A 176 -29.30 -20.58 -4.07
CA ARG A 176 -30.65 -21.08 -3.73
C ARG A 176 -30.79 -22.59 -3.92
N ASP A 177 -30.11 -23.12 -4.91
CA ASP A 177 -30.11 -24.54 -5.24
C ASP A 177 -28.83 -25.22 -4.75
N ALA A 178 -28.22 -24.68 -3.68
CA ALA A 178 -27.00 -25.19 -3.05
C ALA A 178 -25.81 -25.33 -4.01
N TYR A 179 -25.61 -24.33 -4.88
CA TYR A 179 -24.48 -24.25 -5.82
C TYR A 179 -24.42 -25.42 -6.83
N ARG A 180 -25.55 -26.13 -7.02
CA ARG A 180 -25.64 -27.26 -7.94
C ARG A 180 -25.30 -26.85 -9.37
N ILE A 181 -24.67 -27.79 -10.08
CA ILE A 181 -24.42 -27.71 -11.51
C ILE A 181 -25.75 -27.56 -12.25
N ARG A 182 -25.83 -26.61 -13.19
CA ARG A 182 -27.03 -26.36 -14.01
C ARG A 182 -26.95 -27.03 -15.37
N TYR A 183 -25.77 -27.04 -16.00
CA TYR A 183 -25.60 -27.51 -17.37
C TYR A 183 -24.25 -28.16 -17.69
N TYR A 184 -23.20 -27.94 -16.89
CA TYR A 184 -21.92 -28.64 -17.15
C TYR A 184 -22.08 -30.16 -17.01
N THR A 185 -21.49 -30.91 -17.95
CA THR A 185 -21.36 -32.37 -17.85
C THR A 185 -19.93 -32.77 -18.23
N PRO A 186 -19.25 -33.65 -17.48
CA PRO A 186 -17.92 -34.13 -17.89
C PRO A 186 -18.00 -34.98 -19.16
N LEU A 187 -16.98 -34.90 -20.02
CA LEU A 187 -16.90 -35.77 -21.21
C LEU A 187 -16.49 -37.20 -20.84
N ASN A 188 -15.55 -37.34 -19.91
CA ASN A 188 -14.98 -38.63 -19.55
C ASN A 188 -15.72 -39.29 -18.37
N PRO A 189 -15.80 -40.63 -18.33
CA PRO A 189 -16.34 -41.36 -17.19
C PRO A 189 -15.39 -41.31 -15.99
N PRO A 190 -15.88 -41.45 -14.74
CA PRO A 190 -15.05 -41.35 -13.54
C PRO A 190 -13.90 -42.38 -13.48
N LEU A 191 -12.73 -41.93 -13.02
CA LEU A 191 -11.59 -42.77 -12.64
C LEU A 191 -11.76 -43.22 -11.19
N ASN A 192 -11.64 -44.52 -10.93
CA ASN A 192 -11.45 -45.07 -9.59
C ASN A 192 -9.94 -45.25 -9.39
N PRO A 193 -9.28 -44.41 -8.57
CA PRO A 193 -7.81 -44.42 -8.45
C PRO A 193 -7.25 -45.74 -7.89
N SER A 194 -8.03 -46.50 -7.13
CA SER A 194 -7.65 -47.81 -6.57
C SER A 194 -7.63 -48.94 -7.60
N LEU A 195 -8.20 -48.72 -8.80
CA LEU A 195 -8.09 -49.66 -9.90
C LEU A 195 -6.90 -49.29 -10.80
N PRO A 196 -6.15 -50.29 -11.32
CA PRO A 196 -5.12 -50.04 -12.32
C PRO A 196 -5.67 -49.42 -13.60
N GLY A 197 -4.92 -48.49 -14.18
CA GLY A 197 -5.18 -47.90 -15.49
C GLY A 197 -6.05 -46.65 -15.46
N HIS A 198 -6.52 -46.24 -16.63
CA HIS A 198 -7.23 -44.97 -16.86
C HIS A 198 -8.76 -45.09 -16.89
N ASN A 199 -9.31 -46.28 -16.58
CA ASN A 199 -10.73 -46.58 -16.44
C ASN A 199 -11.63 -46.06 -17.59
N ASN A 200 -11.30 -46.43 -18.83
CA ASN A 200 -12.08 -46.07 -20.04
C ASN A 200 -12.15 -44.56 -20.34
N LEU A 201 -11.12 -43.78 -19.97
CA LEU A 201 -10.92 -42.41 -20.47
C LEU A 201 -11.18 -42.32 -21.98
N ILE A 202 -12.17 -41.51 -22.38
CA ILE A 202 -12.64 -41.38 -23.76
C ILE A 202 -11.71 -40.47 -24.54
N ASN A 203 -11.33 -39.33 -23.95
CA ASN A 203 -10.44 -38.36 -24.57
C ASN A 203 -9.45 -37.80 -23.52
N PRO A 204 -8.13 -37.99 -23.70
CA PRO A 204 -7.11 -37.59 -22.74
C PRO A 204 -6.85 -36.09 -22.69
N ASN A 205 -7.46 -35.29 -23.57
CA ASN A 205 -7.35 -33.84 -23.52
C ASN A 205 -8.36 -33.20 -22.55
N PHE A 206 -9.35 -33.95 -22.07
CA PHE A 206 -10.42 -33.44 -21.23
C PHE A 206 -10.42 -34.05 -19.83
N TRP A 207 -11.01 -33.34 -18.88
CA TRP A 207 -11.07 -33.71 -17.48
C TRP A 207 -11.81 -35.02 -17.30
N GLN A 208 -11.36 -35.78 -16.31
CA GLN A 208 -11.96 -37.02 -15.87
C GLN A 208 -12.27 -36.86 -14.37
N PRO A 209 -13.54 -36.96 -13.96
CA PRO A 209 -13.89 -36.96 -12.54
C PRO A 209 -13.25 -38.16 -11.84
N LEU A 210 -13.05 -38.06 -10.52
CA LEU A 210 -12.67 -39.21 -9.71
C LEU A 210 -13.90 -39.82 -9.04
N SER A 211 -13.87 -41.12 -8.76
CA SER A 211 -14.90 -41.84 -8.00
C SER A 211 -14.40 -42.05 -6.57
N LEU A 212 -14.48 -41.00 -5.75
CA LEU A 212 -14.04 -40.94 -4.35
C LEU A 212 -15.19 -40.65 -3.37
N GLY A 213 -16.44 -40.50 -3.85
CA GLY A 213 -17.63 -40.24 -3.05
C GLY A 213 -18.07 -38.78 -3.12
N GLU A 214 -17.82 -37.99 -2.06
CA GLU A 214 -18.35 -36.63 -1.92
C GLU A 214 -17.79 -35.63 -2.95
N TYR A 215 -16.72 -36.00 -3.66
CA TYR A 215 -15.97 -35.15 -4.60
C TYR A 215 -16.03 -35.67 -6.05
N ASP A 216 -17.14 -36.33 -6.43
CA ASP A 216 -17.27 -36.97 -7.76
C ASP A 216 -17.68 -35.99 -8.87
N GLU A 217 -18.11 -34.78 -8.52
CA GLU A 217 -18.61 -33.76 -9.44
C GLU A 217 -17.69 -32.53 -9.53
N PHE A 218 -17.73 -31.84 -10.67
CA PHE A 218 -17.03 -30.57 -10.82
C PHE A 218 -17.62 -29.55 -9.83
N LEU A 219 -16.79 -29.00 -8.94
CA LEU A 219 -17.19 -27.94 -8.02
C LEU A 219 -17.40 -26.62 -8.76
N THR A 220 -18.65 -26.14 -8.80
CA THR A 220 -19.04 -24.84 -9.33
C THR A 220 -18.52 -24.52 -10.76
N PRO A 221 -18.72 -25.38 -11.78
CA PRO A 221 -18.20 -25.21 -13.15
C PRO A 221 -18.81 -24.04 -13.93
N GLU A 222 -19.65 -23.23 -13.29
CA GLU A 222 -20.41 -22.15 -13.94
C GLU A 222 -20.07 -20.82 -13.29
N TRP A 223 -18.99 -20.79 -12.49
CA TRP A 223 -18.55 -19.62 -11.73
C TRP A 223 -18.14 -18.44 -12.61
N GLY A 224 -17.81 -18.68 -13.88
CA GLY A 224 -17.60 -17.60 -14.85
C GLY A 224 -18.84 -16.73 -15.07
N SER A 225 -20.04 -17.21 -14.75
CA SER A 225 -21.28 -16.42 -14.84
C SER A 225 -21.60 -15.63 -13.55
N LEU A 226 -20.72 -15.66 -12.56
CA LEU A 226 -20.86 -14.90 -11.33
C LEU A 226 -20.59 -13.41 -11.61
N MET A 227 -21.33 -12.53 -10.94
CA MET A 227 -21.04 -11.10 -10.88
C MET A 227 -19.66 -10.86 -10.24
N SER A 228 -18.73 -10.28 -11.00
CA SER A 228 -17.37 -9.91 -10.58
C SER A 228 -17.35 -8.62 -9.74
N PHE A 229 -16.20 -8.37 -9.10
CA PHE A 229 -15.89 -7.13 -8.42
C PHE A 229 -15.33 -6.09 -9.40
N ALA A 230 -14.19 -6.37 -10.03
CA ALA A 230 -13.43 -5.49 -10.92
C ALA A 230 -13.44 -5.93 -12.39
N LEU A 231 -13.66 -7.22 -12.68
CA LEU A 231 -13.63 -7.73 -14.06
C LEU A 231 -14.75 -7.12 -14.93
N GLY A 232 -14.38 -6.63 -16.12
CA GLY A 232 -15.27 -5.99 -17.08
C GLY A 232 -15.52 -6.79 -18.37
N GLU A 233 -16.20 -6.17 -19.34
CA GLU A 233 -16.44 -6.79 -20.66
C GLU A 233 -15.13 -6.94 -21.46
N GLU A 234 -14.16 -6.07 -21.21
CA GLU A 234 -12.83 -6.03 -21.82
C GLU A 234 -11.96 -7.24 -21.42
N ASP A 235 -12.19 -7.81 -20.24
CA ASP A 235 -11.49 -8.99 -19.73
C ASP A 235 -12.14 -10.29 -20.21
N MET A 236 -13.35 -10.21 -20.77
CA MET A 236 -14.21 -11.35 -21.04
C MET A 236 -14.24 -11.71 -22.53
N THR A 237 -13.99 -12.97 -22.83
CA THR A 237 -14.37 -13.58 -24.10
C THR A 237 -15.61 -14.45 -23.91
N MET A 238 -16.68 -14.17 -24.66
CA MET A 238 -17.91 -14.97 -24.63
C MET A 238 -17.81 -16.13 -25.61
N TYR A 239 -17.84 -17.35 -25.08
CA TYR A 239 -17.92 -18.57 -25.87
C TYR A 239 -19.29 -19.23 -25.81
N GLN A 240 -19.53 -20.20 -26.70
CA GLN A 240 -20.77 -20.98 -26.71
C GLN A 240 -20.49 -22.48 -26.93
N ARG A 241 -21.11 -23.34 -26.13
CA ARG A 241 -21.12 -24.81 -26.29
C ARG A 241 -22.54 -25.31 -26.08
N ASP A 242 -23.05 -26.09 -27.02
CA ASP A 242 -24.40 -26.68 -26.97
C ASP A 242 -25.53 -25.64 -26.74
N GLY A 243 -25.36 -24.45 -27.30
CA GLY A 243 -26.30 -23.34 -27.12
C GLY A 243 -26.18 -22.59 -25.79
N ILE A 244 -25.27 -23.02 -24.89
CA ILE A 244 -25.00 -22.38 -23.60
C ILE A 244 -23.82 -21.43 -23.71
N ASN A 245 -23.96 -20.24 -23.13
CA ASN A 245 -22.92 -19.22 -23.07
C ASN A 245 -21.93 -19.51 -21.94
N TYR A 246 -20.64 -19.38 -22.25
CA TYR A 246 -19.52 -19.50 -21.32
C TYR A 246 -18.70 -18.20 -21.38
N PRO A 247 -18.96 -17.25 -20.47
CA PRO A 247 -18.02 -16.13 -20.26
C PRO A 247 -16.70 -16.69 -19.74
N VAL A 248 -15.59 -16.31 -20.39
CA VAL A 248 -14.21 -16.68 -20.00
C VAL A 248 -13.42 -15.41 -19.78
N PHE A 249 -12.97 -15.18 -18.56
CA PHE A 249 -12.22 -14.00 -18.16
C PHE A 249 -10.72 -14.25 -18.20
N HIS A 250 -9.97 -13.24 -18.67
CA HIS A 250 -8.52 -13.28 -18.89
C HIS A 250 -8.08 -14.55 -19.65
N ASP A 251 -8.76 -14.87 -20.75
CA ASP A 251 -8.52 -16.11 -21.50
C ASP A 251 -7.06 -16.20 -22.01
N PRO A 252 -6.25 -17.15 -21.52
CA PRO A 252 -4.87 -17.34 -21.96
C PRO A 252 -4.75 -18.08 -23.31
N GLY A 253 -5.88 -18.52 -23.87
CA GLY A 253 -5.93 -19.39 -25.03
C GLY A 253 -5.85 -20.89 -24.67
N PRO A 254 -5.88 -21.77 -25.69
CA PRO A 254 -6.01 -23.20 -25.49
C PRO A 254 -4.75 -23.89 -24.94
N PRO A 255 -4.90 -24.81 -23.96
CA PRO A 255 -3.78 -25.60 -23.44
C PRO A 255 -3.26 -26.61 -24.49
N PRO A 256 -2.01 -27.11 -24.32
CA PRO A 256 -1.42 -28.10 -25.20
C PRO A 256 -2.24 -29.39 -25.12
N CYS A 257 -2.58 -29.96 -26.27
CA CYS A 257 -3.35 -31.18 -26.39
C CYS A 257 -2.53 -32.24 -27.13
N ILE A 258 -2.73 -33.50 -26.76
CA ILE A 258 -2.14 -34.64 -27.46
C ILE A 258 -2.97 -35.04 -28.68
N ASP A 259 -2.29 -35.28 -29.80
CA ASP A 259 -2.90 -35.81 -31.02
C ASP A 259 -3.17 -37.32 -30.87
N ILE A 260 -4.45 -37.68 -30.79
CA ILE A 260 -4.92 -39.07 -30.66
C ILE A 260 -5.42 -39.66 -31.98
N GLN A 261 -5.26 -38.95 -33.11
CA GLN A 261 -5.74 -39.33 -34.45
C GLN A 261 -7.25 -39.61 -34.57
N GLN A 262 -8.03 -39.39 -33.50
CA GLN A 262 -9.50 -39.50 -33.45
C GLN A 262 -10.11 -38.10 -33.24
N GLN A 263 -10.45 -37.41 -34.33
CA GLN A 263 -11.01 -36.05 -34.30
C GLN A 263 -12.53 -36.01 -34.08
N ASN A 264 -13.02 -36.50 -32.93
CA ASN A 264 -14.46 -36.53 -32.66
C ASN A 264 -14.87 -35.84 -31.33
N SER A 265 -14.31 -34.66 -31.00
CA SER A 265 -14.90 -33.83 -29.94
C SER A 265 -15.32 -32.47 -30.46
N GLU A 266 -16.59 -32.11 -30.24
CA GLU A 266 -17.15 -30.78 -30.49
C GLU A 266 -16.76 -29.75 -29.41
N ARG A 267 -15.99 -30.16 -28.38
CA ARG A 267 -15.42 -29.26 -27.36
C ARG A 267 -14.30 -28.40 -27.93
N ALA A 268 -14.26 -27.15 -27.47
CA ALA A 268 -13.56 -26.04 -28.12
C ALA A 268 -12.02 -26.12 -28.08
N GLY A 269 -11.41 -25.33 -28.99
CA GLY A 269 -10.06 -24.77 -28.89
C GLY A 269 -8.99 -25.76 -28.48
N GLN A 270 -8.51 -26.57 -29.41
CA GLN A 270 -7.41 -27.50 -29.13
C GLN A 270 -6.13 -27.01 -29.81
N ARG A 271 -5.07 -26.82 -29.02
CA ARG A 271 -3.72 -26.59 -29.54
C ARG A 271 -2.97 -27.92 -29.56
N MET A 272 -2.95 -28.59 -30.72
CA MET A 272 -2.20 -29.85 -30.88
C MET A 272 -0.70 -29.61 -30.66
N ALA A 273 -0.21 -30.04 -29.50
CA ALA A 273 1.16 -29.82 -29.03
C ALA A 273 1.59 -31.01 -28.17
N SER A 274 1.60 -32.22 -28.77
CA SER A 274 1.86 -33.48 -28.08
C SER A 274 3.16 -33.49 -27.28
N GLU A 275 4.25 -32.88 -27.80
CA GLU A 275 5.53 -32.81 -27.08
C GLU A 275 5.40 -32.06 -25.75
N GLU A 276 4.72 -30.92 -25.75
CA GLU A 276 4.50 -30.10 -24.55
C GLU A 276 3.60 -30.83 -23.54
N TYR A 277 2.53 -31.48 -24.02
CA TYR A 277 1.66 -32.32 -23.21
C TYR A 277 2.46 -33.46 -22.54
N GLN A 278 3.19 -34.25 -23.34
CA GLN A 278 3.97 -35.39 -22.87
C GLN A 278 5.07 -34.96 -21.89
N TRP A 279 5.80 -33.89 -22.20
CA TRP A 279 6.85 -33.35 -21.34
C TRP A 279 6.28 -32.86 -20.00
N GLY A 280 5.19 -32.09 -20.02
CA GLY A 280 4.60 -31.52 -18.81
C GLY A 280 4.09 -32.60 -17.84
N PHE A 281 3.38 -33.62 -18.35
CA PHE A 281 2.92 -34.72 -17.50
C PHE A 281 4.03 -35.67 -17.07
N ALA A 282 5.06 -35.90 -17.91
CA ALA A 282 6.24 -36.65 -17.50
C ALA A 282 6.99 -35.92 -16.36
N LEU A 283 7.14 -34.59 -16.43
CA LEU A 283 7.78 -33.79 -15.37
C LEU A 283 7.09 -33.98 -14.01
N VAL A 284 5.75 -33.96 -13.98
CA VAL A 284 4.99 -34.19 -12.74
C VAL A 284 5.24 -35.58 -12.16
N ALA A 285 5.25 -36.61 -13.01
CA ALA A 285 5.58 -37.97 -12.59
C ALA A 285 7.03 -38.07 -12.07
N MET A 286 7.98 -37.37 -12.70
CA MET A 286 9.39 -37.32 -12.31
C MET A 286 9.59 -36.70 -10.93
N TRP A 287 8.93 -35.56 -10.65
CA TRP A 287 9.07 -34.85 -9.37
C TRP A 287 8.53 -35.64 -8.18
N SER A 288 7.65 -36.62 -8.43
CA SER A 288 7.24 -37.59 -7.40
C SER A 288 8.43 -38.40 -6.86
N SER A 289 9.52 -38.54 -7.62
CA SER A 289 10.73 -39.22 -7.17
C SER A 289 11.52 -38.46 -6.08
N HIS A 290 11.19 -37.19 -5.85
CA HIS A 290 11.84 -36.33 -4.85
C HIS A 290 11.27 -36.49 -3.43
N LEU A 291 10.25 -37.32 -3.26
CA LEU A 291 9.45 -37.40 -2.03
C LEU A 291 9.94 -38.49 -1.06
N ASP A 292 11.16 -39.00 -1.23
CA ASP A 292 11.73 -40.01 -0.35
C ASP A 292 12.59 -39.39 0.76
N PRO A 293 12.20 -39.49 2.04
CA PRO A 293 13.01 -39.00 3.15
C PRO A 293 14.40 -39.65 3.23
N ALA A 294 14.61 -40.79 2.56
CA ALA A 294 15.89 -41.48 2.50
C ALA A 294 16.74 -41.13 1.26
N ASP A 295 16.34 -40.20 0.39
CA ASP A 295 17.11 -39.87 -0.83
C ASP A 295 18.47 -39.21 -0.53
N GLY A 296 18.63 -38.63 0.66
CA GLY A 296 19.87 -38.02 1.14
C GLY A 296 20.24 -36.69 0.48
N VAL A 297 19.35 -36.12 -0.33
CA VAL A 297 19.58 -34.84 -1.02
C VAL A 297 19.21 -33.69 -0.10
N LEU A 298 20.10 -32.71 0.05
CA LEU A 298 19.86 -31.50 0.82
C LEU A 298 19.74 -30.29 -0.12
N TRP A 299 18.83 -29.38 0.20
CA TRP A 299 18.65 -28.10 -0.47
C TRP A 299 18.85 -26.95 0.49
N ASN A 300 19.52 -25.90 0.01
CA ASN A 300 19.45 -24.60 0.66
C ASN A 300 18.12 -23.97 0.28
N ILE A 301 17.20 -23.88 1.23
CA ILE A 301 15.84 -23.36 1.02
C ILE A 301 15.67 -21.92 1.52
N SER A 302 16.77 -21.25 1.89
CA SER A 302 16.70 -19.87 2.37
C SER A 302 16.33 -18.90 1.23
N PRO A 303 15.84 -17.69 1.56
CA PRO A 303 15.57 -16.67 0.55
C PRO A 303 16.82 -16.26 -0.25
N GLY A 304 18.03 -16.54 0.28
CA GLY A 304 19.29 -16.35 -0.43
C GLY A 304 19.50 -17.27 -1.62
N ALA A 305 18.81 -18.42 -1.65
CA ALA A 305 18.98 -19.46 -2.67
C ALA A 305 17.71 -19.72 -3.51
N ILE A 306 16.52 -19.54 -2.94
CA ILE A 306 15.22 -19.79 -3.60
C ILE A 306 14.37 -18.51 -3.55
N GLY A 307 13.61 -18.24 -4.61
CA GLY A 307 12.88 -16.98 -4.81
C GLY A 307 13.51 -16.11 -5.89
N ASN A 308 12.99 -14.90 -6.07
CA ASN A 308 13.43 -13.96 -7.10
C ASN A 308 13.42 -14.60 -8.51
N ALA A 309 12.31 -15.26 -8.86
CA ALA A 309 12.19 -15.93 -10.15
C ALA A 309 12.28 -14.91 -11.31
N PRO A 310 12.94 -15.27 -12.42
CA PRO A 310 13.03 -14.42 -13.60
C PRO A 310 11.67 -14.33 -14.32
N THR A 311 11.63 -13.58 -15.42
CA THR A 311 10.45 -13.47 -16.27
C THR A 311 9.87 -14.84 -16.63
N LEU A 312 8.54 -14.97 -16.51
CA LEU A 312 7.83 -16.22 -16.75
C LEU A 312 7.93 -16.66 -18.23
N PRO A 313 8.03 -17.98 -18.50
CA PRO A 313 8.23 -18.52 -19.85
C PRO A 313 6.96 -18.45 -20.71
N GLN A 314 7.11 -18.33 -22.03
CA GLN A 314 5.98 -18.30 -22.98
C GLN A 314 6.01 -19.46 -23.99
N THR A 315 7.18 -20.05 -24.21
CA THR A 315 7.39 -21.13 -25.19
C THR A 315 7.89 -22.41 -24.50
N LEU A 316 7.62 -23.59 -25.07
CA LEU A 316 8.08 -24.87 -24.51
C LEU A 316 9.58 -24.90 -24.17
N SER A 317 10.42 -24.29 -25.00
CA SER A 317 11.86 -24.19 -24.74
C SER A 317 12.17 -23.37 -23.48
N GLU A 318 11.44 -22.28 -23.26
CA GLU A 318 11.57 -21.47 -22.05
C GLU A 318 10.99 -22.19 -20.84
N TYR A 319 9.87 -22.92 -20.97
CA TYR A 319 9.35 -23.77 -19.88
C TYR A 319 10.38 -24.82 -19.46
N LYS A 320 11.04 -25.48 -20.41
CA LYS A 320 12.11 -26.45 -20.14
C LYS A 320 13.35 -25.81 -19.50
N ALA A 321 13.59 -24.52 -19.73
CA ALA A 321 14.66 -23.78 -19.08
C ALA A 321 14.25 -23.26 -17.68
N PHE A 322 12.96 -22.96 -17.50
CA PHE A 322 12.41 -22.42 -16.27
C PHE A 322 12.24 -23.52 -15.21
N TYR A 323 11.66 -24.67 -15.55
CA TYR A 323 11.46 -25.78 -14.62
C TYR A 323 12.57 -26.82 -14.73
N ASN A 324 13.26 -27.10 -13.62
CA ASN A 324 14.30 -28.13 -13.63
C ASN A 324 13.67 -29.54 -13.63
N PHE A 325 13.86 -30.26 -14.73
CA PHE A 325 13.24 -31.57 -14.96
C PHE A 325 13.72 -32.66 -13.99
N PHE A 326 15.00 -32.64 -13.57
CA PHE A 326 15.61 -33.70 -12.77
C PHE A 326 15.80 -33.35 -11.31
N ASP A 327 16.20 -32.11 -11.03
CA ASP A 327 16.47 -31.70 -9.65
C ASP A 327 15.17 -31.23 -8.99
N GLY A 328 14.27 -30.61 -9.75
CA GLY A 328 13.06 -29.96 -9.23
C GLY A 328 13.27 -28.47 -8.96
N GLY A 329 12.18 -27.75 -8.70
CA GLY A 329 12.18 -26.29 -8.57
C GLY A 329 12.13 -25.56 -9.91
N ASP A 330 12.26 -24.24 -9.86
CA ASP A 330 12.28 -23.35 -11.02
C ASP A 330 13.60 -22.59 -11.17
N ALA A 331 13.62 -21.59 -12.05
CA ALA A 331 14.77 -20.75 -12.34
C ALA A 331 15.01 -19.65 -11.28
N SER A 332 14.52 -19.84 -10.05
CA SER A 332 14.81 -19.01 -8.88
C SER A 332 16.29 -18.63 -8.78
N GLN A 333 16.57 -17.37 -8.50
CA GLN A 333 17.92 -16.82 -8.36
C GLN A 333 18.30 -16.54 -6.90
N GLY A 334 17.31 -16.46 -6.02
CA GLY A 334 17.47 -16.01 -4.65
C GLY A 334 17.70 -14.50 -4.53
N HIS A 335 17.52 -13.99 -3.32
CA HIS A 335 17.83 -12.63 -2.88
C HIS A 335 19.14 -12.65 -2.10
N PRO A 336 20.28 -12.16 -2.62
CA PRO A 336 21.56 -12.30 -1.92
C PRO A 336 21.65 -11.50 -0.62
N ILE A 337 20.83 -10.45 -0.46
CA ILE A 337 20.86 -9.52 0.68
C ILE A 337 19.43 -9.22 1.10
N ASN A 338 19.17 -9.23 2.41
CA ASN A 338 17.92 -8.72 2.98
C ASN A 338 17.94 -7.18 2.94
N PRO A 339 16.99 -6.53 2.25
CA PRO A 339 17.01 -5.07 2.06
C PRO A 339 16.80 -4.28 3.36
N HIS A 340 16.12 -4.87 4.35
CA HIS A 340 15.84 -4.23 5.63
C HIS A 340 17.03 -4.30 6.59
N THR A 341 17.79 -5.41 6.61
CA THR A 341 18.94 -5.57 7.52
C THR A 341 20.28 -5.22 6.87
N GLY A 342 20.36 -5.21 5.54
CA GLY A 342 21.60 -5.03 4.78
C GLY A 342 22.58 -6.21 4.88
N GLN A 343 22.14 -7.35 5.45
CA GLN A 343 22.95 -8.56 5.60
C GLN A 343 22.52 -9.64 4.59
N PRO A 344 23.42 -10.57 4.21
CA PRO A 344 23.03 -11.77 3.47
C PRO A 344 22.02 -12.63 4.25
N TYR A 345 21.10 -13.30 3.55
CA TYR A 345 20.26 -14.32 4.19
C TYR A 345 21.12 -15.51 4.61
N GLU A 346 20.83 -16.07 5.78
CA GLU A 346 21.53 -17.26 6.27
C GLU A 346 21.09 -18.50 5.47
N ASP A 347 22.05 -19.39 5.16
CA ASP A 347 21.75 -20.64 4.48
C ASP A 347 20.92 -21.57 5.37
N GLN A 348 19.92 -22.23 4.76
CA GLN A 348 19.05 -23.19 5.44
C GLN A 348 19.03 -24.53 4.69
N TRP A 349 19.89 -25.46 5.10
CA TRP A 349 20.02 -26.77 4.46
C TRP A 349 19.02 -27.79 5.01
N VAL A 350 18.06 -28.21 4.19
CA VAL A 350 16.96 -29.13 4.56
C VAL A 350 16.90 -30.30 3.58
N PRO A 351 16.54 -31.53 4.03
CA PRO A 351 16.27 -32.65 3.13
C PRO A 351 15.23 -32.27 2.06
N ARG A 352 15.55 -32.49 0.80
CA ARG A 352 14.68 -32.14 -0.34
C ARG A 352 13.28 -32.73 -0.18
N ALA A 353 13.20 -33.99 0.24
CA ALA A 353 11.92 -34.67 0.45
C ALA A 353 11.08 -34.07 1.59
N ASP A 354 11.72 -33.53 2.64
CA ASP A 354 11.00 -32.82 3.69
C ASP A 354 10.46 -31.50 3.16
N TYR A 355 11.29 -30.70 2.48
CA TYR A 355 10.84 -29.45 1.88
C TYR A 355 9.72 -29.64 0.85
N ALA A 356 9.86 -30.58 -0.10
CA ALA A 356 8.87 -30.82 -1.14
C ALA A 356 7.52 -31.30 -0.58
N ARG A 357 7.52 -32.22 0.40
CA ARG A 357 6.30 -32.71 1.04
C ARG A 357 5.65 -31.63 1.93
N VAL A 358 6.45 -30.91 2.71
CA VAL A 358 5.97 -29.78 3.51
C VAL A 358 5.34 -28.72 2.63
N LEU A 359 6.00 -28.33 1.53
CA LEU A 359 5.48 -27.31 0.63
C LEU A 359 4.18 -27.77 -0.05
N ALA A 360 4.11 -29.03 -0.48
CA ALA A 360 2.90 -29.61 -1.07
C ALA A 360 1.71 -29.60 -0.09
N GLU A 361 1.93 -29.89 1.19
CA GLU A 361 0.87 -29.92 2.21
C GLU A 361 0.53 -28.54 2.77
N PHE A 362 1.52 -27.66 2.96
CA PHE A 362 1.32 -26.29 3.44
C PHE A 362 0.37 -25.50 2.53
N TRP A 363 0.54 -25.67 1.22
CA TRP A 363 -0.32 -25.04 0.21
C TRP A 363 -1.43 -25.99 -0.29
N ALA A 364 -1.61 -27.19 0.29
CA ALA A 364 -2.67 -28.12 -0.15
C ALA A 364 -4.05 -27.46 -0.02
N ASP A 365 -4.26 -26.80 1.12
CA ASP A 365 -5.49 -26.09 1.48
C ASP A 365 -6.77 -26.91 1.21
N GLY A 366 -6.71 -28.18 1.61
CA GLY A 366 -7.81 -29.15 1.48
C GLY A 366 -8.83 -29.06 2.62
N PRO A 367 -9.59 -30.14 2.89
CA PRO A 367 -10.53 -30.17 4.00
C PRO A 367 -9.87 -29.80 5.34
N SER A 368 -10.59 -29.05 6.17
CA SER A 368 -10.13 -28.54 7.47
C SER A 368 -9.11 -27.39 7.45
N THR A 369 -9.00 -26.65 6.33
CA THR A 369 -8.18 -25.43 6.22
C THR A 369 -9.00 -24.23 5.73
N GLU A 370 -8.41 -23.04 5.74
CA GLU A 370 -9.04 -21.80 5.29
C GLU A 370 -9.24 -21.74 3.75
N THR A 371 -8.89 -22.79 3.00
CA THR A 371 -8.78 -22.83 1.52
C THR A 371 -7.77 -21.80 0.97
N PRO A 372 -7.34 -21.87 -0.31
CA PRO A 372 -6.37 -20.92 -0.86
C PRO A 372 -6.71 -19.43 -0.65
N PRO A 373 -7.95 -18.95 -0.92
CA PRO A 373 -8.25 -17.54 -0.70
C PRO A 373 -8.18 -17.14 0.78
N GLY A 374 -8.60 -18.00 1.71
CA GLY A 374 -8.51 -17.71 3.15
C GLY A 374 -7.09 -17.77 3.69
N HIS A 375 -6.22 -18.61 3.13
CA HIS A 375 -4.79 -18.64 3.47
C HIS A 375 -4.14 -17.27 3.23
N TRP A 376 -4.48 -16.59 2.13
CA TRP A 376 -3.96 -15.24 1.87
C TRP A 376 -4.50 -14.17 2.83
N PHE A 377 -5.71 -14.34 3.38
CA PHE A 377 -6.18 -13.51 4.49
C PHE A 377 -5.39 -13.79 5.78
N SER A 378 -5.05 -15.05 6.07
CA SER A 378 -4.17 -15.39 7.20
C SER A 378 -2.77 -14.77 7.04
N ILE A 379 -2.22 -14.75 5.82
CA ILE A 379 -0.95 -14.07 5.54
C ILE A 379 -1.08 -12.55 5.71
N LEU A 380 -2.15 -11.94 5.19
CA LEU A 380 -2.43 -10.52 5.41
C LEU A 380 -2.50 -10.17 6.89
N ASN A 381 -3.19 -10.98 7.69
CA ASN A 381 -3.28 -10.79 9.14
C ASN A 381 -1.90 -10.93 9.79
N TYR A 382 -1.12 -11.94 9.42
CA TYR A 382 0.27 -12.12 9.89
C TYR A 382 1.15 -10.88 9.61
N VAL A 383 1.04 -10.31 8.40
CA VAL A 383 1.76 -9.08 8.02
C VAL A 383 1.27 -7.88 8.83
N SER A 384 -0.05 -7.74 8.96
CA SER A 384 -0.69 -6.61 9.65
C SER A 384 -0.37 -6.59 11.15
N ASP A 385 -0.20 -7.77 11.75
CA ASP A 385 0.12 -7.95 13.17
C ASP A 385 1.64 -7.89 13.43
N HIS A 386 2.47 -7.78 12.38
CA HIS A 386 3.92 -7.81 12.52
C HIS A 386 4.45 -6.51 13.17
N PRO A 387 5.30 -6.59 14.22
CA PRO A 387 5.73 -5.41 14.99
C PRO A 387 6.60 -4.41 14.20
N LEU A 388 7.19 -4.83 13.09
CA LEU A 388 7.95 -3.96 12.18
C LEU A 388 7.10 -3.37 11.04
N PHE A 389 5.80 -3.67 10.99
CA PHE A 389 4.94 -3.15 9.95
C PHE A 389 4.23 -1.88 10.41
N GLU A 390 4.37 -0.80 9.64
CA GLU A 390 3.59 0.42 9.82
C GLU A 390 2.40 0.40 8.84
N LYS A 391 1.18 0.41 9.37
CA LYS A 391 -0.08 0.35 8.61
C LYS A 391 -0.33 1.64 7.83
N ARG A 392 0.40 1.83 6.73
CA ARG A 392 0.25 2.96 5.80
C ARG A 392 -0.28 2.44 4.48
N PHE A 393 -1.34 3.05 3.95
CA PHE A 393 -1.88 2.64 2.66
C PHE A 393 -0.84 2.87 1.56
N LYS A 394 -0.46 1.81 0.84
CA LYS A 394 0.61 1.81 -0.17
C LYS A 394 1.98 2.22 0.38
N GLY A 395 2.20 2.03 1.68
CA GLY A 395 3.43 2.42 2.36
C GLY A 395 3.63 3.93 2.47
N GLN A 396 2.60 4.73 2.19
CA GLN A 396 2.65 6.19 2.12
C GLN A 396 1.57 6.83 2.98
N GLY A 397 1.72 8.12 3.27
CA GLY A 397 0.72 8.89 4.02
C GLY A 397 0.70 8.53 5.52
N PRO A 398 -0.33 8.94 6.27
CA PRO A 398 -0.43 8.72 7.71
C PRO A 398 -0.55 7.23 8.07
N ILE A 399 -0.17 6.88 9.30
CA ILE A 399 -0.45 5.56 9.86
C ILE A 399 -1.97 5.48 10.08
N LEU A 400 -2.60 4.48 9.48
CA LEU A 400 -4.00 4.16 9.68
C LEU A 400 -4.18 3.47 11.03
N ASP A 401 -5.32 3.71 11.68
CA ASP A 401 -5.71 2.88 12.81
C ASP A 401 -6.02 1.44 12.35
N ASP A 402 -6.04 0.52 13.31
CA ASP A 402 -6.20 -0.91 13.03
C ASP A 402 -7.52 -1.20 12.29
N LEU A 403 -8.62 -0.54 12.66
CA LEU A 403 -9.93 -0.81 12.07
C LEU A 403 -9.97 -0.33 10.62
N GLU A 404 -9.51 0.90 10.36
CA GLU A 404 -9.42 1.45 9.00
C GLU A 404 -8.52 0.59 8.10
N TRP A 405 -7.34 0.18 8.60
CA TRP A 405 -6.44 -0.71 7.88
C TRP A 405 -7.15 -2.02 7.50
N ASP A 406 -7.77 -2.69 8.47
CA ASP A 406 -8.37 -4.00 8.27
C ASP A 406 -9.51 -3.95 7.25
N VAL A 407 -10.41 -2.96 7.31
CA VAL A 407 -11.54 -2.88 6.36
C VAL A 407 -11.07 -2.55 4.94
N LYS A 408 -10.07 -1.67 4.77
CA LYS A 408 -9.51 -1.34 3.45
C LYS A 408 -8.73 -2.55 2.89
N ALA A 409 -7.92 -3.19 3.71
CA ALA A 409 -7.14 -4.37 3.32
C ALA A 409 -8.04 -5.55 2.93
N TYR A 410 -9.09 -5.83 3.72
CA TYR A 410 -10.02 -6.92 3.46
C TYR A 410 -10.90 -6.69 2.24
N LEU A 411 -11.32 -5.45 1.96
CA LEU A 411 -12.05 -5.15 0.73
C LEU A 411 -11.17 -5.43 -0.50
N SER A 412 -9.94 -4.91 -0.51
CA SER A 412 -8.99 -5.11 -1.61
C SER A 412 -8.66 -6.58 -1.84
N LEU A 413 -8.28 -7.30 -0.78
CA LEU A 413 -7.93 -8.72 -0.89
C LEU A 413 -9.16 -9.58 -1.18
N GLY A 414 -10.29 -9.30 -0.55
CA GLY A 414 -11.55 -10.02 -0.77
C GLY A 414 -12.02 -9.92 -2.22
N GLY A 415 -12.02 -8.71 -2.78
CA GLY A 415 -12.34 -8.48 -4.19
C GLY A 415 -11.43 -9.24 -5.13
N ALA A 416 -10.11 -9.19 -4.88
CA ALA A 416 -9.13 -9.93 -5.69
C ALA A 416 -9.32 -11.45 -5.60
N MET A 417 -9.60 -12.00 -4.41
CA MET A 417 -9.88 -13.44 -4.26
C MET A 417 -11.17 -13.82 -4.99
N HIS A 418 -12.21 -13.00 -4.92
CA HIS A 418 -13.46 -13.25 -5.63
C HIS A 418 -13.26 -13.30 -7.15
N ASP A 419 -12.56 -12.32 -7.72
CA ASP A 419 -12.30 -12.26 -9.16
C ASP A 419 -11.30 -13.32 -9.62
N ALA A 420 -10.33 -13.69 -8.78
CA ALA A 420 -9.43 -14.81 -9.05
C ALA A 420 -10.21 -16.12 -9.22
N ALA A 421 -11.24 -16.33 -8.39
CA ALA A 421 -12.13 -17.48 -8.52
C ALA A 421 -12.93 -17.43 -9.83
N VAL A 422 -13.50 -16.27 -10.19
CA VAL A 422 -14.27 -16.09 -11.45
C VAL A 422 -13.39 -16.39 -12.66
N SER A 423 -12.21 -15.78 -12.75
CA SER A 423 -11.27 -15.97 -13.85
C SER A 423 -10.82 -17.42 -13.96
N ALA A 424 -10.29 -18.01 -12.88
CA ALA A 424 -9.80 -19.39 -12.91
C ALA A 424 -10.89 -20.41 -13.25
N TRP A 425 -12.09 -20.31 -12.66
CA TRP A 425 -13.16 -21.28 -12.94
C TRP A 425 -13.80 -21.09 -14.30
N SER A 426 -13.84 -19.87 -14.83
CA SER A 426 -14.31 -19.62 -16.20
C SER A 426 -13.46 -20.37 -17.23
N ILE A 427 -12.13 -20.28 -17.09
CA ILE A 427 -11.13 -20.96 -17.92
C ILE A 427 -11.22 -22.48 -17.74
N LYS A 428 -11.23 -22.96 -16.49
CA LYS A 428 -11.33 -24.41 -16.16
C LYS A 428 -12.54 -25.06 -16.78
N SER A 429 -13.68 -24.37 -16.76
CA SER A 429 -14.94 -24.93 -17.23
C SER A 429 -15.05 -24.92 -18.75
N TRP A 430 -14.45 -23.91 -19.38
CA TRP A 430 -14.37 -23.82 -20.83
C TRP A 430 -13.40 -24.85 -21.41
N TYR A 431 -12.13 -24.83 -21.01
CA TYR A 431 -11.13 -25.75 -21.59
C TYR A 431 -11.26 -27.18 -21.07
N ASP A 432 -11.81 -27.35 -19.86
CA ASP A 432 -12.09 -28.65 -19.25
C ASP A 432 -10.88 -29.59 -19.31
N TYR A 433 -9.69 -29.06 -19.03
CA TYR A 433 -8.43 -29.76 -19.27
C TYR A 433 -8.14 -30.88 -18.25
N VAL A 434 -7.48 -31.94 -18.73
CA VAL A 434 -7.15 -33.16 -18.00
C VAL A 434 -6.25 -32.93 -16.77
N ARG A 435 -6.31 -33.83 -15.79
CA ARG A 435 -5.43 -33.86 -14.60
C ARG A 435 -4.28 -34.88 -14.76
N PRO A 436 -3.13 -34.71 -14.07
CA PRO A 436 -1.99 -35.61 -14.21
C PRO A 436 -2.27 -37.09 -13.99
N ILE A 437 -3.08 -37.46 -12.99
CA ILE A 437 -3.39 -38.88 -12.72
C ILE A 437 -4.03 -39.57 -13.94
N SER A 438 -4.96 -38.91 -14.61
CA SER A 438 -5.61 -39.45 -15.81
C SER A 438 -4.67 -39.43 -17.02
N ALA A 439 -3.95 -38.32 -17.23
CA ALA A 439 -3.04 -38.16 -18.35
C ALA A 439 -1.86 -39.17 -18.29
N VAL A 440 -1.17 -39.26 -17.15
CA VAL A 440 -0.03 -40.17 -16.95
C VAL A 440 -0.45 -41.63 -17.13
N ARG A 441 -1.57 -42.04 -16.52
CA ARG A 441 -2.06 -43.42 -16.65
C ARG A 441 -2.49 -43.75 -18.08
N TRP A 442 -3.07 -42.79 -18.81
CA TRP A 442 -3.43 -42.97 -20.21
C TRP A 442 -2.18 -43.06 -21.12
N LEU A 443 -1.23 -42.13 -20.97
CA LEU A 443 0.04 -42.13 -21.72
C LEU A 443 0.80 -43.45 -21.49
N ALA A 444 0.81 -43.94 -20.25
CA ALA A 444 1.46 -45.21 -19.90
C ALA A 444 0.78 -46.43 -20.52
N ASP A 445 -0.56 -46.45 -20.63
CA ASP A 445 -1.29 -47.53 -21.28
C ASP A 445 -0.99 -47.59 -22.79
N ARG A 446 -0.84 -46.42 -23.45
CA ARG A 446 -0.38 -46.36 -24.85
C ARG A 446 0.97 -47.02 -25.05
N GLY A 447 1.89 -46.83 -24.10
CA GLY A 447 3.25 -47.37 -24.14
C GLY A 447 4.28 -46.25 -24.10
N GLN A 448 5.41 -46.40 -24.79
CA GLN A 448 6.50 -45.41 -24.79
C GLN A 448 6.64 -44.67 -26.11
N SER A 449 7.04 -43.39 -26.07
CA SER A 449 7.16 -42.53 -27.25
C SER A 449 8.60 -42.19 -27.67
N SER A 450 9.61 -42.71 -26.99
CA SER A 450 11.01 -42.33 -27.18
C SER A 450 11.74 -43.09 -28.29
N ASP A 451 11.50 -44.39 -28.45
CA ASP A 451 12.27 -45.23 -29.39
C ASP A 451 11.38 -46.21 -30.16
N PRO A 452 11.19 -46.05 -31.48
CA PRO A 452 10.38 -46.96 -32.30
C PRO A 452 10.94 -48.40 -32.40
N ALA A 453 12.18 -48.64 -31.99
CA ALA A 453 12.78 -49.98 -31.97
C ALA A 453 12.49 -50.77 -30.67
N LEU A 454 12.00 -50.11 -29.62
CA LEU A 454 11.66 -50.75 -28.36
C LEU A 454 10.20 -51.25 -28.35
N PRO A 455 9.87 -52.27 -27.52
CA PRO A 455 8.50 -52.73 -27.34
C PRO A 455 7.54 -51.61 -26.94
N ARG A 456 6.25 -51.81 -27.25
CA ARG A 456 5.16 -50.89 -26.91
C ARG A 456 5.41 -49.44 -27.36
N TYR A 457 6.07 -49.24 -28.50
CA TYR A 457 6.21 -47.90 -29.06
C TYR A 457 4.86 -47.35 -29.53
N ASP A 458 4.55 -46.13 -29.10
CA ASP A 458 3.43 -45.32 -29.56
C ASP A 458 3.84 -43.83 -29.52
N PRO A 459 3.72 -43.07 -30.63
CA PRO A 459 4.01 -41.63 -30.62
C PRO A 459 3.21 -40.83 -29.59
N ALA A 460 2.03 -41.30 -29.17
CA ALA A 460 1.21 -40.72 -28.12
C ALA A 460 1.48 -41.34 -26.73
N GLY A 461 2.52 -42.17 -26.58
CA GLY A 461 2.93 -42.79 -25.32
C GLY A 461 3.70 -41.87 -24.37
N LEU A 462 4.09 -42.39 -23.22
CA LEU A 462 4.92 -41.68 -22.24
C LEU A 462 6.41 -41.70 -22.65
N PRO A 463 7.14 -40.57 -22.59
CA PRO A 463 8.57 -40.58 -22.92
C PRO A 463 9.37 -41.38 -21.87
N LEU A 464 10.29 -42.22 -22.33
CA LEU A 464 11.26 -42.91 -21.46
C LEU A 464 12.31 -41.92 -20.94
N VAL A 465 12.64 -42.07 -19.67
CA VAL A 465 13.66 -41.31 -18.95
C VAL A 465 14.47 -42.30 -18.12
N GLU A 466 15.73 -42.53 -18.48
CA GLU A 466 16.59 -43.51 -17.83
C GLU A 466 16.64 -43.28 -16.31
N GLY A 467 16.39 -44.34 -15.53
CA GLY A 467 16.37 -44.28 -14.06
C GLY A 467 15.06 -43.78 -13.44
N TYR A 468 14.08 -43.37 -14.25
CA TYR A 468 12.82 -42.82 -13.74
C TYR A 468 11.56 -43.29 -14.46
N ILE A 469 11.55 -43.35 -15.79
CA ILE A 469 10.43 -43.82 -16.62
C ILE A 469 10.98 -44.88 -17.58
N GLU A 470 10.64 -46.14 -17.32
CA GLU A 470 11.25 -47.27 -18.02
C GLU A 470 10.22 -48.33 -18.39
N LEU A 471 10.61 -49.22 -19.31
CA LEU A 471 9.90 -50.48 -19.55
C LEU A 471 10.24 -51.48 -18.43
N VAL A 472 9.22 -52.21 -17.97
CA VAL A 472 9.39 -53.39 -17.13
C VAL A 472 10.08 -54.48 -17.95
N LYS A 473 11.23 -54.96 -17.46
CA LYS A 473 12.04 -55.98 -18.16
C LYS A 473 11.73 -57.38 -17.63
N ALA A 474 12.07 -58.41 -18.41
CA ALA A 474 12.07 -59.78 -17.88
C ALA A 474 13.02 -59.90 -16.68
N GLY A 475 12.52 -60.43 -15.56
CA GLY A 475 13.26 -60.54 -14.30
C GLY A 475 13.19 -59.29 -13.40
N ASP A 476 12.49 -58.23 -13.83
CA ASP A 476 12.15 -57.10 -12.97
C ASP A 476 11.18 -57.56 -11.86
N PRO A 477 11.33 -57.09 -10.60
CA PRO A 477 10.35 -57.38 -9.54
C PRO A 477 8.91 -57.02 -9.91
N LEU A 478 8.71 -56.04 -10.80
CA LEU A 478 7.40 -55.63 -11.30
C LEU A 478 6.89 -56.47 -12.48
N ALA A 479 7.66 -57.43 -13.01
CA ALA A 479 7.26 -58.24 -14.17
C ALA A 479 5.98 -59.05 -13.93
N GLY A 480 5.60 -59.27 -12.67
CA GLY A 480 4.48 -60.13 -12.29
C GLY A 480 4.88 -61.61 -12.22
N THR A 481 3.98 -62.45 -11.70
CA THR A 481 4.30 -63.87 -11.45
C THR A 481 4.49 -64.65 -12.76
N TYR A 482 3.81 -64.22 -13.81
CA TYR A 482 3.81 -64.85 -15.13
C TYR A 482 4.44 -63.96 -16.20
N GLY A 483 5.07 -62.84 -15.82
CA GLY A 483 5.61 -61.85 -16.77
C GLY A 483 4.52 -60.98 -17.42
N GLU A 484 3.33 -60.90 -16.83
CA GLU A 484 2.16 -60.18 -17.34
C GLU A 484 2.35 -58.66 -17.46
N HIS A 485 3.37 -58.11 -16.80
CA HIS A 485 3.70 -56.69 -16.85
C HIS A 485 4.94 -56.37 -17.67
N ILE A 486 5.61 -57.37 -18.27
CA ILE A 486 6.76 -57.11 -19.16
C ILE A 486 6.33 -56.15 -20.28
N ASP A 487 7.22 -55.21 -20.61
CA ASP A 487 7.03 -54.13 -21.57
C ASP A 487 5.99 -53.06 -21.17
N LYS A 488 5.33 -53.17 -20.00
CA LYS A 488 4.56 -52.05 -19.45
C LYS A 488 5.49 -50.94 -18.97
N ILE A 489 4.96 -49.73 -18.82
CA ILE A 489 5.68 -48.59 -18.26
C ILE A 489 5.70 -48.68 -16.73
N LYS A 490 6.87 -48.48 -16.13
CA LYS A 490 7.09 -48.29 -14.69
C LYS A 490 7.67 -46.89 -14.42
N LEU A 491 7.32 -46.34 -13.25
CA LEU A 491 7.77 -45.04 -12.77
C LEU A 491 8.52 -45.20 -11.45
N LYS A 492 9.60 -44.44 -11.28
CA LYS A 492 10.21 -44.23 -9.97
C LYS A 492 9.54 -43.04 -9.31
N ALA A 493 8.61 -43.30 -8.40
CA ALA A 493 7.71 -42.28 -7.83
C ALA A 493 7.37 -42.60 -6.37
N TRP A 494 6.72 -41.67 -5.67
CA TRP A 494 6.07 -41.94 -4.39
C TRP A 494 5.13 -43.14 -4.56
N ARG A 495 5.25 -44.12 -3.66
CA ARG A 495 4.63 -45.44 -3.85
C ARG A 495 3.11 -45.45 -3.66
N GLY A 496 2.54 -44.37 -3.17
CA GLY A 496 1.10 -44.20 -3.06
C GLY A 496 0.52 -44.69 -1.73
N PRO A 497 -0.81 -44.50 -1.56
CA PRO A 497 -1.50 -44.74 -0.30
C PRO A 497 -1.53 -46.21 0.14
N ASP A 498 -1.34 -47.18 -0.77
CA ASP A 498 -1.29 -48.60 -0.43
C ASP A 498 -0.11 -48.96 0.52
N TYR A 499 0.87 -48.07 0.64
CA TYR A 499 2.02 -48.20 1.53
C TYR A 499 1.88 -47.39 2.84
N VAL A 500 0.73 -46.74 3.06
CA VAL A 500 0.42 -45.93 4.25
C VAL A 500 -0.83 -46.49 4.91
N THR A 501 -0.67 -47.23 6.01
CA THR A 501 -1.79 -47.76 6.80
C THR A 501 -2.17 -46.79 7.93
N ASP A 502 -1.17 -46.19 8.58
CA ASP A 502 -1.32 -45.15 9.60
C ASP A 502 -0.50 -43.92 9.21
N THR A 503 -1.19 -42.82 8.88
CA THR A 503 -0.54 -41.57 8.45
C THR A 503 0.31 -40.92 9.54
N ALA A 504 0.16 -41.34 10.80
CA ALA A 504 0.98 -40.84 11.91
C ALA A 504 2.33 -41.54 12.05
N THR A 505 2.53 -42.71 11.42
CA THR A 505 3.75 -43.53 11.62
C THR A 505 4.34 -44.13 10.35
N ASP A 506 3.57 -44.20 9.27
CA ASP A 506 4.02 -44.83 8.03
C ASP A 506 4.55 -43.80 7.06
N ILE A 507 5.51 -44.21 6.23
CA ILE A 507 6.08 -43.42 5.13
C ILE A 507 6.04 -44.32 3.89
N ALA A 508 5.38 -43.87 2.82
CA ALA A 508 5.31 -44.65 1.59
C ALA A 508 6.68 -44.72 0.92
N GLY A 509 7.46 -43.63 0.96
CA GLY A 509 8.75 -43.48 0.28
C GLY A 509 8.65 -43.62 -1.24
N VAL A 510 9.79 -43.63 -1.93
CA VAL A 510 9.85 -43.71 -3.40
C VAL A 510 10.32 -45.09 -3.85
N GLY A 511 9.74 -45.58 -4.95
CA GLY A 511 10.14 -46.85 -5.53
C GLY A 511 9.64 -47.01 -6.96
N TRP A 512 10.05 -48.10 -7.60
CA TRP A 512 9.50 -48.50 -8.89
C TRP A 512 8.07 -49.01 -8.69
N ILE A 513 7.11 -48.38 -9.36
CA ILE A 513 5.71 -48.80 -9.44
C ILE A 513 5.28 -48.91 -10.90
N LEU A 514 4.25 -49.72 -11.17
CA LEU A 514 3.60 -49.70 -12.49
C LEU A 514 2.91 -48.35 -12.69
N ALA A 515 3.13 -47.72 -13.85
CA ALA A 515 2.59 -46.39 -14.14
C ALA A 515 1.05 -46.34 -14.13
N GLU A 516 0.40 -47.46 -14.46
CA GLU A 516 -1.06 -47.64 -14.37
C GLU A 516 -1.59 -47.54 -12.93
N ASN A 517 -0.72 -47.64 -11.92
CA ASN A 517 -1.03 -47.52 -10.50
C ASN A 517 -0.50 -46.22 -9.89
N TRP A 518 -0.05 -45.25 -10.69
CA TRP A 518 0.52 -44.01 -10.15
C TRP A 518 -0.52 -43.15 -9.43
N TRP A 519 -0.09 -42.51 -8.34
CA TRP A 519 -0.87 -41.55 -7.54
C TRP A 519 -0.10 -40.24 -7.37
N PRO A 520 -0.79 -39.09 -7.41
CA PRO A 520 -0.21 -37.83 -6.94
C PRO A 520 0.02 -37.87 -5.42
N TYR A 521 0.96 -37.07 -4.92
CA TYR A 521 1.19 -36.93 -3.47
C TYR A 521 0.10 -36.08 -2.84
N GLN A 522 -1.00 -36.75 -2.47
CA GLN A 522 -2.22 -36.19 -1.89
C GLN A 522 -2.85 -37.21 -0.92
N ARG A 523 -3.80 -36.76 -0.11
CA ARG A 523 -4.61 -37.68 0.72
C ARG A 523 -5.37 -38.67 -0.17
N SER A 524 -5.51 -39.90 0.29
CA SER A 524 -6.25 -40.95 -0.42
C SER A 524 -7.74 -40.65 -0.59
N ASP A 525 -8.32 -39.82 0.29
CA ASP A 525 -9.71 -39.35 0.24
C ASP A 525 -9.89 -37.98 -0.43
N PHE A 526 -8.80 -37.33 -0.85
CA PHE A 526 -8.78 -36.05 -1.56
C PHE A 526 -7.60 -36.02 -2.55
N VAL A 527 -7.66 -36.89 -3.57
CA VAL A 527 -6.51 -37.25 -4.43
C VAL A 527 -6.18 -36.19 -5.47
N THR A 528 -7.20 -35.66 -6.14
CA THR A 528 -7.11 -34.44 -6.92
C THR A 528 -8.38 -33.64 -6.66
N PRO A 529 -8.31 -32.31 -6.56
CA PRO A 529 -9.51 -31.50 -6.38
C PRO A 529 -10.50 -31.72 -7.52
N SER A 530 -11.79 -31.75 -7.21
CA SER A 530 -12.85 -32.14 -8.13
C SER A 530 -13.24 -31.01 -9.09
N PHE A 531 -12.30 -30.64 -9.95
CA PHE A 531 -12.44 -29.69 -11.05
C PHE A 531 -11.26 -29.83 -12.04
N ALA A 532 -11.46 -29.33 -13.26
CA ALA A 532 -10.47 -29.38 -14.34
C ALA A 532 -9.11 -28.72 -13.99
N GLY A 533 -8.06 -29.11 -14.69
CA GLY A 533 -6.67 -28.68 -14.44
C GLY A 533 -6.40 -27.23 -14.80
N TYR A 534 -6.60 -26.88 -16.07
CA TYR A 534 -6.15 -25.62 -16.67
C TYR A 534 -7.11 -24.45 -16.40
N VAL A 535 -6.70 -23.35 -15.78
CA VAL A 535 -5.40 -23.05 -15.15
C VAL A 535 -5.43 -23.36 -13.63
N SER A 536 -4.28 -23.42 -12.96
CA SER A 536 -4.14 -23.68 -11.52
C SER A 536 -4.85 -22.62 -10.68
N GLY A 537 -5.85 -23.02 -9.87
CA GLY A 537 -6.58 -22.10 -9.01
C GLY A 537 -5.68 -21.49 -7.92
N HIS A 538 -4.87 -22.33 -7.26
CA HIS A 538 -3.86 -21.88 -6.28
C HIS A 538 -2.93 -20.84 -6.87
N SER A 539 -2.44 -21.05 -8.09
CA SER A 539 -1.53 -20.09 -8.73
C SER A 539 -2.23 -18.75 -9.01
N VAL A 540 -3.51 -18.72 -9.43
CA VAL A 540 -4.25 -17.46 -9.62
C VAL A 540 -4.48 -16.75 -8.28
N PHE A 541 -5.02 -17.45 -7.27
CA PHE A 541 -5.25 -16.87 -5.94
C PHE A 541 -3.96 -16.33 -5.34
N SER A 542 -2.88 -17.09 -5.41
CA SER A 542 -1.62 -16.70 -4.79
C SER A 542 -0.96 -15.50 -5.43
N ASN A 543 -1.00 -15.41 -6.76
CA ASN A 543 -0.44 -14.25 -7.44
C ASN A 543 -1.31 -13.00 -7.26
N ALA A 544 -2.64 -13.16 -7.19
CA ALA A 544 -3.54 -12.05 -6.84
C ALA A 544 -3.31 -11.56 -5.40
N GLY A 545 -3.19 -12.48 -4.44
CA GLY A 545 -2.92 -12.17 -3.04
C GLY A 545 -1.58 -11.46 -2.85
N ALA A 546 -0.50 -12.03 -3.41
CA ALA A 546 0.83 -11.42 -3.35
C ALA A 546 0.87 -10.02 -3.98
N ARG A 547 0.16 -9.84 -5.10
CA ARG A 547 0.10 -8.54 -5.78
C ARG A 547 -0.65 -7.51 -4.96
N VAL A 548 -1.81 -7.86 -4.39
CA VAL A 548 -2.56 -6.99 -3.48
C VAL A 548 -1.71 -6.61 -2.27
N LEU A 549 -1.06 -7.57 -1.61
CA LEU A 549 -0.21 -7.28 -0.45
C LEU A 549 0.91 -6.32 -0.81
N THR A 550 1.62 -6.56 -1.92
CA THR A 550 2.69 -5.67 -2.42
C THR A 550 2.19 -4.24 -2.63
N LEU A 551 1.03 -4.08 -3.28
CA LEU A 551 0.45 -2.76 -3.53
C LEU A 551 -0.04 -2.10 -2.24
N LEU A 552 -0.67 -2.87 -1.36
CA LEU A 552 -1.26 -2.40 -0.10
C LEU A 552 -0.19 -1.95 0.90
N THR A 553 0.91 -2.69 1.04
CA THR A 553 2.02 -2.34 1.95
C THR A 553 2.97 -1.32 1.34
N GLY A 554 2.98 -1.17 0.01
CA GLY A 554 3.95 -0.36 -0.71
C GLY A 554 5.35 -0.97 -0.78
N ASP A 555 5.51 -2.21 -0.32
CA ASP A 555 6.80 -2.92 -0.23
C ASP A 555 6.58 -4.38 -0.69
N PRO A 556 7.33 -4.90 -1.67
CA PRO A 556 7.22 -6.31 -2.08
C PRO A 556 7.71 -7.30 -1.00
N PHE A 557 8.49 -6.84 -0.03
CA PHE A 557 9.04 -7.69 1.03
C PHE A 557 8.07 -7.87 2.20
N PHE A 558 8.14 -9.03 2.85
CA PHE A 558 7.55 -9.20 4.17
C PHE A 558 8.17 -8.20 5.17
N PRO A 559 7.44 -7.74 6.20
CA PRO A 559 8.00 -6.85 7.21
C PRO A 559 9.32 -7.37 7.81
N GLY A 560 10.35 -6.53 7.88
CA GLY A 560 11.70 -6.97 8.28
C GLY A 560 12.51 -7.69 7.18
N GLY A 561 11.96 -7.79 5.98
CA GLY A 561 12.56 -8.44 4.81
C GLY A 561 12.36 -9.95 4.75
N MET A 562 11.58 -10.57 5.65
CA MET A 562 11.40 -12.03 5.66
C MET A 562 10.15 -12.46 6.45
N GLY A 563 9.33 -13.32 5.87
CA GLY A 563 8.29 -14.08 6.58
C GLY A 563 8.81 -15.46 6.96
N GLU A 564 8.47 -15.94 8.16
CA GLU A 564 8.91 -17.25 8.68
C GLU A 564 7.72 -18.11 9.16
N PHE A 565 7.67 -19.35 8.69
CA PHE A 565 6.58 -20.29 8.97
C PHE A 565 7.18 -21.61 9.49
N PRO A 566 7.26 -21.79 10.82
CA PRO A 566 7.90 -22.96 11.42
C PRO A 566 7.00 -24.20 11.33
N ILE A 567 7.59 -25.30 10.89
CA ILE A 567 6.98 -26.61 10.68
C ILE A 567 7.70 -27.63 11.54
N GLN A 568 6.97 -28.22 12.49
CA GLN A 568 7.54 -29.16 13.44
C GLN A 568 7.65 -30.57 12.87
N ARG A 569 8.79 -31.21 13.13
CA ARG A 569 9.08 -32.61 12.82
C ARG A 569 7.95 -33.53 13.29
N ASN A 570 7.50 -34.43 12.40
CA ASN A 570 6.47 -35.45 12.65
C ASN A 570 5.15 -34.90 13.24
N ARG A 571 4.84 -33.61 13.00
CA ARG A 571 3.67 -32.93 13.57
C ARG A 571 2.83 -32.17 12.55
N PHE A 572 3.25 -32.15 11.29
CA PHE A 572 2.62 -31.31 10.27
C PHE A 572 2.01 -32.12 9.13
N LEU A 573 2.75 -33.06 8.55
CA LEU A 573 2.25 -33.85 7.42
C LEU A 573 1.11 -34.76 7.89
N VAL A 574 0.03 -34.79 7.10
CA VAL A 574 -1.16 -35.59 7.35
C VAL A 574 -1.38 -36.66 6.28
N PHE A 575 -0.56 -36.67 5.22
CA PHE A 575 -0.64 -37.68 4.16
C PHE A 575 0.14 -38.95 4.55
N GLU A 576 1.26 -38.77 5.25
CA GLU A 576 2.16 -39.78 5.82
C GLU A 576 3.04 -39.13 6.91
N GLU A 577 3.88 -39.89 7.63
CA GLU A 577 4.71 -39.33 8.69
C GLU A 577 5.75 -38.31 8.16
N GLY A 578 5.80 -37.13 8.78
CA GLY A 578 6.88 -36.17 8.61
C GLY A 578 6.49 -34.72 8.96
N PRO A 579 7.35 -33.74 8.62
CA PRO A 579 8.70 -33.91 8.04
C PRO A 579 9.67 -34.62 9.00
N SER A 580 10.78 -35.14 8.50
CA SER A 580 11.77 -35.89 9.30
C SER A 580 12.66 -35.02 10.20
N VAL A 581 12.72 -33.72 9.90
CA VAL A 581 13.37 -32.66 10.69
C VAL A 581 12.42 -31.47 10.86
N ASP A 582 12.73 -30.55 11.77
CA ASP A 582 12.04 -29.26 11.80
C ASP A 582 12.40 -28.49 10.51
N VAL A 583 11.41 -27.87 9.88
CA VAL A 583 11.57 -27.05 8.67
C VAL A 583 11.01 -25.67 8.99
N VAL A 584 11.65 -24.60 8.52
CA VAL A 584 11.04 -23.26 8.57
C VAL A 584 10.94 -22.79 7.14
N LEU A 585 9.72 -22.61 6.63
CA LEU A 585 9.56 -21.98 5.32
C LEU A 585 9.86 -20.48 5.48
N GLN A 586 10.73 -19.96 4.64
CA GLN A 586 11.15 -18.57 4.65
C GLN A 586 10.91 -17.94 3.27
N TRP A 587 10.30 -16.76 3.25
CA TRP A 587 10.06 -16.00 2.03
C TRP A 587 10.51 -14.55 2.23
N ALA A 588 11.30 -14.03 1.29
CA ALA A 588 11.69 -12.62 1.33
C ALA A 588 10.51 -11.73 0.88
N THR A 589 9.90 -12.08 -0.23
CA THR A 589 8.79 -11.34 -0.84
C THR A 589 7.47 -12.11 -0.82
N TYR A 590 6.35 -11.40 -0.90
CA TYR A 590 5.03 -12.03 -1.09
C TYR A 590 4.97 -12.84 -2.39
N GLN A 591 5.70 -12.38 -3.42
CA GLN A 591 5.81 -13.09 -4.69
C GLN A 591 6.54 -14.44 -4.52
N ASP A 592 7.60 -14.52 -3.71
CA ASP A 592 8.29 -15.79 -3.44
C ASP A 592 7.36 -16.82 -2.78
N ALA A 593 6.53 -16.37 -1.84
CA ALA A 593 5.51 -17.24 -1.22
C ALA A 593 4.50 -17.74 -2.26
N SER A 594 4.05 -16.86 -3.16
CA SER A 594 3.15 -17.20 -4.26
C SER A 594 3.76 -18.15 -5.29
N ASP A 595 5.03 -17.94 -5.65
CA ASP A 595 5.76 -18.80 -6.58
C ASP A 595 5.98 -20.19 -5.99
N GLN A 596 6.28 -20.29 -4.69
CA GLN A 596 6.35 -21.58 -4.02
C GLN A 596 4.97 -22.24 -3.83
N SER A 597 3.91 -21.46 -3.60
CA SER A 597 2.52 -21.95 -3.64
C SER A 597 2.22 -22.62 -4.98
N SER A 598 2.67 -22.00 -6.07
CA SER A 598 2.53 -22.51 -7.43
C SER A 598 3.34 -23.80 -7.67
N LEU A 599 4.63 -23.81 -7.29
CA LEU A 599 5.51 -24.99 -7.41
C LEU A 599 5.01 -26.19 -6.60
N SER A 600 4.39 -25.93 -5.45
CA SER A 600 3.83 -26.97 -4.59
C SER A 600 2.83 -27.88 -5.32
N ARG A 601 2.21 -27.40 -6.42
CA ARG A 601 1.20 -28.14 -7.19
C ARG A 601 1.81 -29.17 -8.14
N LEU A 602 3.04 -28.93 -8.56
CA LEU A 602 3.84 -29.86 -9.36
C LEU A 602 4.36 -31.00 -8.46
N TRP A 603 4.93 -30.68 -7.29
CA TRP A 603 5.34 -31.70 -6.30
C TRP A 603 4.14 -32.47 -5.72
N GLY A 604 3.02 -31.80 -5.48
CA GLY A 604 1.77 -32.45 -5.10
C GLY A 604 1.20 -33.36 -6.19
N GLY A 605 1.72 -33.30 -7.42
CA GLY A 605 1.33 -34.21 -8.50
C GLY A 605 0.04 -33.83 -9.24
N ILE A 606 -0.51 -32.62 -9.03
CA ILE A 606 -1.89 -32.29 -9.42
C ILE A 606 -2.02 -31.26 -10.56
N HIS A 607 -0.94 -30.57 -10.90
CA HIS A 607 -0.87 -29.61 -12.00
C HIS A 607 0.45 -29.76 -12.78
N PRO A 608 0.43 -29.88 -14.13
CA PRO A 608 1.62 -29.71 -14.97
C PRO A 608 2.00 -28.23 -15.13
N PRO A 609 3.22 -27.91 -15.62
CA PRO A 609 3.68 -26.54 -15.82
C PRO A 609 2.72 -25.63 -16.59
N VAL A 610 1.98 -26.17 -17.58
CA VAL A 610 1.05 -25.37 -18.39
C VAL A 610 -0.15 -24.85 -17.59
N ASP A 611 -0.52 -25.50 -16.50
CA ASP A 611 -1.57 -25.01 -15.61
C ASP A 611 -1.05 -23.87 -14.73
N ASP A 612 0.26 -23.78 -14.51
CA ASP A 612 0.87 -22.86 -13.55
C ASP A 612 1.11 -21.47 -14.16
N ILE A 613 1.96 -21.37 -15.19
CA ILE A 613 2.46 -20.07 -15.67
C ILE A 613 1.36 -19.11 -16.13
N PRO A 614 0.37 -19.51 -16.95
CA PRO A 614 -0.72 -18.61 -17.31
C PRO A 614 -1.54 -18.18 -16.08
N ALA A 615 -1.72 -19.06 -15.09
CA ALA A 615 -2.41 -18.69 -13.85
C ALA A 615 -1.65 -17.63 -13.05
N ARG A 616 -0.32 -17.67 -13.00
CA ARG A 616 0.47 -16.63 -12.31
C ARG A 616 0.25 -15.26 -12.95
N ILE A 617 0.28 -15.21 -14.28
CA ILE A 617 0.04 -13.98 -15.06
C ILE A 617 -1.36 -13.42 -14.78
N ILE A 618 -2.38 -14.28 -14.85
CA ILE A 618 -3.78 -13.90 -14.59
C ILE A 618 -3.94 -13.39 -13.16
N GLY A 619 -3.34 -14.07 -12.17
CA GLY A 619 -3.43 -13.66 -10.77
C GLY A 619 -2.85 -12.26 -10.53
N VAL A 620 -1.70 -11.93 -11.14
CA VAL A 620 -1.14 -10.57 -11.04
C VAL A 620 -2.11 -9.52 -11.59
N GLN A 621 -2.68 -9.76 -12.78
CA GLN A 621 -3.63 -8.84 -13.40
C GLN A 621 -4.88 -8.64 -12.53
N VAL A 622 -5.49 -9.73 -12.07
CA VAL A 622 -6.64 -9.68 -11.15
C VAL A 622 -6.33 -8.89 -9.87
N GLY A 623 -5.14 -9.08 -9.30
CA GLY A 623 -4.70 -8.36 -8.11
C GLY A 623 -4.56 -6.85 -8.34
N GLU A 624 -4.05 -6.45 -9.51
CA GLU A 624 -3.94 -5.04 -9.91
C GLU A 624 -5.32 -4.40 -10.12
N ASP A 625 -6.20 -5.07 -10.88
CA ASP A 625 -7.52 -4.56 -11.23
C ASP A 625 -8.40 -4.41 -9.98
N ALA A 626 -8.41 -5.42 -9.10
CA ALA A 626 -9.16 -5.37 -7.85
C ALA A 626 -8.62 -4.30 -6.89
N PHE A 627 -7.30 -4.13 -6.80
CA PHE A 627 -6.71 -3.07 -5.97
C PHE A 627 -7.07 -1.68 -6.51
N ALA A 628 -6.93 -1.48 -7.82
CA ALA A 628 -7.24 -0.22 -8.48
C ALA A 628 -8.72 0.16 -8.29
N LEU A 629 -9.65 -0.79 -8.42
CA LEU A 629 -11.06 -0.53 -8.14
C LEU A 629 -11.29 -0.21 -6.66
N SER A 630 -10.64 -0.92 -5.74
CA SER A 630 -10.77 -0.68 -4.29
C SER A 630 -10.32 0.73 -3.91
N GLU A 631 -9.23 1.24 -4.50
CA GLU A 631 -8.78 2.62 -4.31
C GLU A 631 -9.87 3.66 -4.66
N THR A 632 -10.71 3.38 -5.66
CA THR A 632 -11.79 4.31 -6.03
C THR A 632 -12.84 4.46 -4.93
N TYR A 633 -13.06 3.42 -4.11
CA TYR A 633 -13.96 3.47 -2.97
C TYR A 633 -13.33 4.18 -1.77
N PHE A 634 -12.01 4.04 -1.58
CA PHE A 634 -11.31 4.74 -0.50
C PHE A 634 -11.19 6.26 -0.75
N GLY A 635 -11.42 6.69 -1.99
CA GLY A 635 -11.28 8.09 -2.37
C GLY A 635 -9.82 8.55 -2.35
N GLN A 636 -9.59 9.79 -2.78
CA GLN A 636 -8.28 10.42 -2.57
C GLN A 636 -8.23 10.93 -1.13
N PRO A 637 -7.27 10.52 -0.28
CA PRO A 637 -7.16 11.10 1.05
C PRO A 637 -6.89 12.60 0.94
N LEU A 638 -7.27 13.36 1.97
CA LEU A 638 -6.81 14.76 2.08
C LEU A 638 -5.27 14.78 2.04
N PRO A 639 -4.65 15.84 1.49
CA PRO A 639 -3.21 15.99 1.55
C PRO A 639 -2.74 15.92 3.01
N TRP A 640 -1.64 15.23 3.27
CA TRP A 640 -1.05 15.26 4.60
C TRP A 640 -0.32 16.59 4.84
N ALA A 641 -0.11 16.93 6.11
CA ALA A 641 0.59 18.15 6.48
C ALA A 641 2.00 18.17 5.88
N PRO A 642 2.38 19.21 5.11
CA PRO A 642 3.76 19.35 4.66
C PRO A 642 4.75 19.44 5.83
N ASP A 643 6.02 19.17 5.57
CA ASP A 643 7.08 19.46 6.53
C ASP A 643 7.13 20.97 6.84
N ALA A 644 7.75 21.32 7.99
CA ALA A 644 7.86 22.70 8.43
C ALA A 644 8.49 23.58 7.33
N PRO A 645 7.82 24.67 6.91
CA PRO A 645 8.31 25.50 5.82
C PRO A 645 9.55 26.30 6.26
N VAL A 646 10.44 26.58 5.31
CA VAL A 646 11.70 27.31 5.56
C VAL A 646 11.63 28.71 4.97
N VAL A 647 11.99 29.71 5.77
CA VAL A 647 12.13 31.10 5.27
C VAL A 647 13.49 31.26 4.60
N THR A 648 13.48 31.52 3.29
CA THR A 648 14.67 31.55 2.43
C THR A 648 15.07 32.96 2.02
N GLY A 649 14.18 33.94 2.16
CA GLY A 649 14.43 35.35 1.88
C GLY A 649 13.64 36.28 2.78
N SER A 650 14.17 37.48 3.04
CA SER A 650 13.50 38.49 3.86
C SER A 650 13.81 39.90 3.38
N SER A 651 12.79 40.76 3.34
CA SER A 651 12.95 42.21 3.22
C SER A 651 12.52 42.89 4.52
N ALA A 652 12.52 44.23 4.55
CA ALA A 652 11.94 44.96 5.66
C ALA A 652 10.44 44.70 5.84
N ILE A 653 9.71 44.28 4.80
CA ILE A 653 8.24 44.13 4.86
C ILE A 653 7.73 42.81 4.29
N SER A 654 8.61 41.83 4.07
CA SER A 654 8.21 40.55 3.51
C SER A 654 9.15 39.41 3.91
N VAL A 655 8.62 38.18 3.86
CA VAL A 655 9.42 36.95 3.94
C VAL A 655 9.04 36.02 2.79
N THR A 656 10.03 35.40 2.17
CA THR A 656 9.86 34.34 1.16
C THR A 656 10.02 32.99 1.83
N VAL A 657 9.02 32.15 1.65
CA VAL A 657 8.83 30.87 2.32
C VAL A 657 8.85 29.77 1.27
N ASN A 658 9.62 28.70 1.52
CA ASN A 658 9.71 27.53 0.66
C ASN A 658 9.36 26.27 1.46
N TRP A 659 8.82 25.26 0.78
CA TRP A 659 8.54 23.94 1.35
C TRP A 659 8.86 22.84 0.32
N GLU A 660 8.83 21.59 0.74
CA GLU A 660 8.95 20.46 -0.18
C GLU A 660 7.58 20.12 -0.80
N ALA A 661 7.58 19.66 -2.04
CA ALA A 661 6.35 19.21 -2.69
C ALA A 661 5.87 17.91 -2.05
N LEU A 662 4.58 17.83 -1.73
CA LEU A 662 3.96 16.57 -1.35
C LEU A 662 3.95 15.59 -2.54
N PRO A 663 4.09 14.27 -2.31
CA PRO A 663 4.12 13.26 -3.36
C PRO A 663 2.75 12.97 -4.02
N ALA A 664 1.66 13.55 -3.50
CA ALA A 664 0.30 13.35 -4.00
C ALA A 664 -0.08 14.36 -5.10
N ALA A 665 -1.20 14.13 -5.80
CA ALA A 665 -1.76 15.08 -6.76
C ALA A 665 -2.32 16.34 -6.04
N ILE A 666 -1.46 17.31 -5.76
CA ILE A 666 -1.80 18.59 -5.12
C ILE A 666 -2.29 19.59 -6.16
N MET A 667 -3.41 20.25 -5.88
CA MET A 667 -4.00 21.32 -6.68
C MET A 667 -3.43 22.70 -6.31
N GLY A 668 -3.08 22.91 -5.04
CA GLY A 668 -2.45 24.14 -4.56
C GLY A 668 -1.99 24.03 -3.09
N TYR A 669 -1.35 25.09 -2.60
CA TYR A 669 -0.94 25.23 -1.20
C TYR A 669 -1.46 26.52 -0.61
N ASP A 670 -1.88 26.46 0.64
CA ASP A 670 -2.30 27.61 1.43
C ASP A 670 -1.27 27.91 2.51
N LEU A 671 -1.02 29.18 2.76
CA LEU A 671 -0.16 29.64 3.83
C LEU A 671 -0.96 30.39 4.88
N ARG A 672 -0.51 30.29 6.12
CA ARG A 672 -0.95 31.18 7.21
C ARG A 672 0.25 31.60 8.04
N TYR A 673 0.19 32.79 8.63
CA TYR A 673 1.27 33.35 9.41
C TYR A 673 0.79 34.10 10.64
N ARG A 674 1.66 34.25 11.63
CA ARG A 674 1.42 35.06 12.83
C ARG A 674 2.69 35.69 13.34
N GLN A 675 2.60 36.84 13.99
CA GLN A 675 3.75 37.48 14.62
C GLN A 675 4.15 36.71 15.88
N GLY A 676 5.42 36.27 15.95
CA GLY A 676 6.07 35.65 17.12
C GLY A 676 5.16 34.87 18.07
N ASP A 677 4.74 35.55 19.13
CA ASP A 677 4.07 35.10 20.35
C ASP A 677 2.54 35.32 20.36
N THR A 678 1.97 35.83 19.27
CA THR A 678 0.50 35.91 19.09
C THR A 678 -0.12 34.53 18.89
N LEU A 679 -1.36 34.28 19.28
CA LEU A 679 -1.97 32.93 19.16
C LEU A 679 -2.79 32.71 17.88
N ILE A 680 -3.13 33.79 17.19
CA ILE A 680 -4.04 33.77 16.04
C ILE A 680 -3.22 33.81 14.76
N PHE A 681 -3.52 32.90 13.83
CA PHE A 681 -2.96 32.93 12.48
C PHE A 681 -3.82 33.78 11.55
N THR A 682 -3.14 34.51 10.67
CA THR A 682 -3.69 35.28 9.55
C THR A 682 -3.42 34.52 8.25
N ASP A 683 -4.38 34.54 7.34
CA ASP A 683 -4.22 33.92 6.03
C ASP A 683 -3.16 34.67 5.21
N GLY A 684 -2.20 33.90 4.69
CA GLY A 684 -1.20 34.36 3.73
C GLY A 684 -1.64 34.07 2.29
N PRO A 685 -0.69 33.91 1.36
CA PRO A 685 -0.98 33.44 0.00
C PRO A 685 -1.76 32.11 0.01
N GLN A 686 -2.85 32.06 -0.75
CA GLN A 686 -3.70 30.87 -0.94
C GLN A 686 -3.56 30.33 -2.37
N ASP A 687 -3.93 29.08 -2.60
CA ASP A 687 -3.94 28.43 -3.92
C ASP A 687 -2.61 28.49 -4.68
N VAL A 688 -1.49 28.41 -3.95
CA VAL A 688 -0.14 28.50 -4.51
C VAL A 688 0.19 27.20 -5.26
N THR A 689 0.47 27.28 -6.56
CA THR A 689 0.74 26.10 -7.41
C THR A 689 2.20 25.62 -7.39
N GLY A 690 3.10 26.44 -6.85
CA GLY A 690 4.52 26.09 -6.63
C GLY A 690 4.80 25.76 -5.16
N THR A 691 6.07 25.51 -4.85
CA THR A 691 6.53 25.23 -3.49
C THR A 691 7.24 26.42 -2.83
N SER A 692 6.89 27.63 -3.25
CA SER A 692 7.40 28.88 -2.69
C SER A 692 6.37 29.99 -2.82
N ALA A 693 6.27 30.82 -1.78
CA ALA A 693 5.43 32.00 -1.76
C ALA A 693 6.07 33.12 -0.92
N THR A 694 5.77 34.37 -1.25
CA THR A 694 6.21 35.53 -0.46
C THR A 694 5.04 36.13 0.30
N ILE A 695 5.19 36.24 1.61
CA ILE A 695 4.24 36.94 2.49
C ILE A 695 4.71 38.39 2.59
N THR A 696 3.84 39.34 2.21
CA THR A 696 4.12 40.78 2.17
C THR A 696 3.31 41.55 3.21
N GLY A 697 3.60 42.84 3.40
CA GLY A 697 2.88 43.69 4.35
C GLY A 697 3.25 43.41 5.81
N LEU A 698 4.45 42.88 6.04
CA LEU A 698 4.93 42.51 7.37
C LEU A 698 5.65 43.69 8.04
N ARG A 699 5.67 43.70 9.37
CA ARG A 699 6.43 44.68 10.17
C ARG A 699 7.92 44.47 9.97
N PRO A 700 8.74 45.52 9.85
CA PRO A 700 10.19 45.40 9.86
C PRO A 700 10.76 44.86 11.17
N ASN A 701 11.91 44.18 11.07
CA ASN A 701 12.65 43.60 12.20
C ASN A 701 11.81 42.72 13.14
N THR A 702 10.80 42.04 12.62
CA THR A 702 9.78 41.32 13.39
C THR A 702 9.79 39.82 13.04
N ALA A 703 9.68 38.97 14.06
CA ALA A 703 9.66 37.52 13.89
C ALA A 703 8.23 37.03 13.54
N TYR A 704 8.15 36.11 12.60
CA TYR A 704 6.92 35.50 12.11
C TYR A 704 7.01 33.98 12.16
N VAL A 705 5.90 33.37 12.54
CA VAL A 705 5.65 31.94 12.51
C VAL A 705 4.75 31.66 11.31
N VAL A 706 5.11 30.70 10.47
CA VAL A 706 4.42 30.38 9.21
C VAL A 706 4.08 28.89 9.17
N GLN A 707 2.91 28.55 8.64
CA GLN A 707 2.53 27.17 8.30
C GLN A 707 2.03 27.12 6.86
N VAL A 708 2.11 25.93 6.28
CA VAL A 708 1.61 25.62 4.95
C VAL A 708 0.75 24.36 5.01
N ARG A 709 -0.28 24.27 4.17
CA ARG A 709 -1.03 23.02 3.92
C ARG A 709 -1.22 22.81 2.43
N GLY A 710 -1.34 21.57 1.98
CA GLY A 710 -1.71 21.24 0.60
C GLY A 710 -3.22 21.06 0.43
N SER A 711 -3.73 21.29 -0.77
CA SER A 711 -5.12 20.99 -1.16
C SER A 711 -5.17 20.06 -2.37
N ASN A 712 -6.18 19.20 -2.46
CA ASN A 712 -6.46 18.38 -3.64
C ASN A 712 -7.96 18.38 -3.96
N ALA A 713 -8.40 17.54 -4.90
CA ALA A 713 -9.80 17.46 -5.31
C ALA A 713 -10.76 17.02 -4.18
N THR A 714 -10.24 16.40 -3.11
CA THR A 714 -10.99 16.01 -1.93
C THR A 714 -11.16 17.16 -0.95
N GLY A 715 -10.15 18.02 -0.82
CA GLY A 715 -10.19 19.19 0.06
C GLY A 715 -8.82 19.56 0.61
N ASP A 716 -8.84 20.32 1.71
CA ASP A 716 -7.64 20.85 2.34
C ASP A 716 -7.04 19.89 3.37
N GLY A 717 -5.73 19.72 3.30
CA GLY A 717 -4.96 18.95 4.26
C GLY A 717 -4.73 19.66 5.59
N ASP A 718 -4.05 18.94 6.48
CA ASP A 718 -3.60 19.49 7.76
C ASP A 718 -2.49 20.54 7.57
N TRP A 719 -2.38 21.45 8.53
CA TRP A 719 -1.30 22.45 8.56
C TRP A 719 0.02 21.83 9.01
N SER A 720 1.11 22.18 8.32
CA SER A 720 2.49 21.80 8.65
C SER A 720 2.89 22.14 10.09
N ASP A 721 3.98 21.56 10.58
CA ASP A 721 4.72 22.16 11.69
C ASP A 721 5.15 23.60 11.34
N VAL A 722 5.51 24.37 12.37
CA VAL A 722 5.79 25.80 12.20
C VAL A 722 7.17 26.08 11.62
N GLY A 723 7.22 26.87 10.55
CA GLY A 723 8.41 27.59 10.10
C GLY A 723 8.55 28.93 10.83
N ILE A 724 9.78 29.40 11.04
CA ILE A 724 10.05 30.70 11.68
C ILE A 724 10.95 31.54 10.78
N GLY A 725 10.56 32.79 10.54
CA GLY A 725 11.36 33.80 9.83
C GLY A 725 11.35 35.14 10.54
N LYS A 726 12.26 36.03 10.14
CA LYS A 726 12.30 37.40 10.65
C LYS A 726 12.47 38.37 9.50
N THR A 727 11.65 39.42 9.43
CA THR A 727 11.84 40.51 8.49
C THR A 727 13.11 41.30 8.83
N ALA A 728 13.72 41.91 7.82
CA ALA A 728 14.94 42.69 7.98
C ALA A 728 14.65 44.06 8.66
N THR A 729 15.69 44.68 9.22
CA THR A 729 15.61 46.07 9.69
C THR A 729 15.51 47.02 8.47
N PRO A 730 14.70 48.09 8.51
CA PRO A 730 14.68 49.10 7.45
C PRO A 730 16.09 49.68 7.26
N SER A 731 16.59 49.62 6.02
CA SER A 731 17.91 50.14 5.68
C SER A 731 17.91 50.92 4.37
N VAL A 732 18.59 52.05 4.36
CA VAL A 732 18.94 52.78 3.13
C VAL A 732 20.37 52.42 2.76
N SER A 733 20.61 52.03 1.52
CA SER A 733 21.95 51.82 0.98
C SER A 733 22.48 53.11 0.38
N LEU A 734 23.73 53.42 0.67
CA LEU A 734 24.43 54.60 0.18
C LEU A 734 25.75 54.18 -0.47
N ASP A 735 25.99 54.60 -1.70
CA ASP A 735 27.33 54.64 -2.30
C ASP A 735 27.95 56.04 -2.18
N VAL A 736 29.28 56.09 -2.27
CA VAL A 736 30.10 57.26 -1.92
C VAL A 736 30.57 58.03 -3.17
N ASP A 737 30.02 57.72 -4.35
CA ASP A 737 30.31 58.39 -5.62
C ASP A 737 29.35 59.58 -5.87
N ASP A 738 29.86 60.67 -6.46
CA ASP A 738 29.08 61.86 -6.85
C ASP A 738 28.95 62.04 -8.37
N ALA A 739 29.59 61.17 -9.17
CA ALA A 739 29.80 61.38 -10.59
C ALA A 739 28.57 61.07 -11.47
N GLU A 740 27.59 60.33 -10.96
CA GLU A 740 26.26 60.23 -11.56
C GLU A 740 25.23 60.60 -10.49
N ALA A 741 24.24 61.41 -10.84
CA ALA A 741 23.09 61.67 -9.97
C ALA A 741 22.14 60.43 -9.93
N ASP A 742 22.72 59.24 -9.81
CA ASP A 742 22.09 57.93 -9.89
C ASP A 742 21.84 57.31 -8.51
N GLN A 743 22.15 58.03 -7.43
CA GLN A 743 21.69 57.72 -6.07
C GLN A 743 20.17 57.61 -6.11
N SER A 744 19.69 56.40 -6.35
CA SER A 744 18.29 56.11 -6.54
C SER A 744 17.56 56.40 -5.24
N LEU A 745 16.93 57.58 -5.18
CA LEU A 745 15.93 58.03 -4.20
C LEU A 745 16.04 57.41 -2.79
N SER A 746 16.72 58.11 -1.90
CA SER A 746 16.90 57.82 -0.47
C SER A 746 15.80 58.43 0.42
N VAL A 747 14.52 58.37 0.00
CA VAL A 747 13.40 58.75 0.88
C VAL A 747 13.04 57.56 1.76
N LEU A 748 13.30 57.67 3.07
CA LEU A 748 12.84 56.68 4.06
C LEU A 748 11.83 57.35 4.99
N ASP A 749 10.58 56.92 4.91
CA ASP A 749 9.53 57.34 5.83
C ASP A 749 9.64 56.57 7.16
N VAL A 750 9.83 57.30 8.26
CA VAL A 750 10.03 56.71 9.59
C VAL A 750 9.07 57.37 10.59
N PHE A 751 8.45 56.58 11.46
CA PHE A 751 7.67 57.11 12.58
C PHE A 751 8.59 57.72 13.66
N PRO A 752 8.11 58.65 14.50
CA PRO A 752 8.84 59.09 15.69
C PRO A 752 9.31 57.92 16.58
N GLU A 753 10.44 58.10 17.30
CA GLU A 753 11.04 57.12 18.23
C GLU A 753 11.51 55.76 17.67
N ARG A 754 11.52 55.58 16.34
CA ARG A 754 11.92 54.31 15.69
C ARG A 754 13.37 54.31 15.19
N VAL A 755 13.96 53.12 15.15
CA VAL A 755 15.35 52.90 14.69
C VAL A 755 15.37 52.55 13.21
N PHE A 756 16.26 53.18 12.46
CA PHE A 756 16.58 52.83 11.07
C PHE A 756 18.09 52.74 10.89
N SER A 757 18.51 52.13 9.78
CA SER A 757 19.92 51.94 9.46
C SER A 757 20.30 52.55 8.12
N ILE A 758 21.54 53.03 8.00
CA ILE A 758 22.17 53.43 6.75
C ILE A 758 23.34 52.49 6.51
N GLN A 759 23.29 51.72 5.43
CA GLN A 759 24.38 50.85 4.99
C GLN A 759 25.25 51.62 3.98
N VAL A 760 26.54 51.75 4.29
CA VAL A 760 27.47 52.50 3.46
C VAL A 760 28.37 51.54 2.69
N PHE A 761 28.30 51.58 1.37
CA PHE A 761 29.10 50.75 0.47
C PHE A 761 30.18 51.59 -0.21
N GLY A 762 31.37 50.99 -0.38
CA GLY A 762 32.43 51.55 -1.20
C GLY A 762 32.34 51.02 -2.61
N THR A 763 31.87 51.84 -3.54
CA THR A 763 31.83 51.53 -4.98
C THR A 763 32.71 52.50 -5.78
N TYR A 764 33.21 52.05 -6.93
CA TYR A 764 34.07 52.80 -7.88
C TYR A 764 35.46 53.23 -7.38
N PHE A 765 35.96 52.67 -6.27
CA PHE A 765 37.29 52.99 -5.76
C PHE A 765 38.38 52.03 -6.24
N GLN A 766 39.51 52.55 -6.71
CA GLN A 766 40.74 51.77 -6.89
C GLN A 766 41.54 51.76 -5.58
N ALA A 767 41.41 50.67 -4.80
CA ALA A 767 42.20 50.34 -3.62
C ALA A 767 42.49 51.52 -2.67
N ILE A 768 41.59 51.75 -1.71
CA ILE A 768 41.74 52.79 -0.70
C ILE A 768 42.47 52.26 0.54
N ASP A 769 43.50 52.97 0.98
CA ASP A 769 44.27 52.71 2.21
C ASP A 769 43.67 53.38 3.46
N ASN A 770 42.94 54.49 3.27
CA ASN A 770 42.25 55.20 4.33
C ASN A 770 41.03 55.99 3.80
N PHE A 771 39.92 55.98 4.54
CA PHE A 771 38.80 56.88 4.28
C PHE A 771 38.26 57.52 5.57
N SER A 772 37.61 58.66 5.40
CA SER A 772 36.76 59.29 6.41
C SER A 772 35.53 59.92 5.76
N LEU A 773 34.36 59.46 6.18
CA LEU A 773 33.03 59.91 5.75
C LEU A 773 32.37 60.63 6.92
N ARG A 774 31.92 61.86 6.72
CA ARG A 774 31.23 62.64 7.78
C ARG A 774 29.78 62.87 7.43
N PHE A 775 28.90 62.27 8.22
CA PHE A 775 27.46 62.48 8.19
C PHE A 775 27.09 63.56 9.19
N GLU A 776 26.29 64.53 8.78
CA GLU A 776 25.70 65.55 9.62
C GLU A 776 24.18 65.37 9.63
N TYR A 777 23.56 65.60 10.79
CA TYR A 777 22.13 65.35 11.00
C TYR A 777 21.57 66.32 12.05
N ASP A 778 20.27 66.58 11.99
CA ASP A 778 19.59 67.38 13.01
C ASP A 778 19.36 66.54 14.27
N ALA A 779 20.15 66.82 15.31
CA ALA A 779 20.08 66.16 16.61
C ALA A 779 18.75 66.36 17.37
N THR A 780 17.89 67.28 16.92
CA THR A 780 16.52 67.44 17.44
C THR A 780 15.52 66.51 16.77
N GLN A 781 15.85 65.97 15.59
CA GLN A 781 15.01 65.11 14.77
C GLN A 781 15.45 63.65 14.81
N VAL A 782 16.77 63.38 14.88
CA VAL A 782 17.34 62.03 14.96
C VAL A 782 18.52 61.97 15.92
N VAL A 783 18.70 60.80 16.55
CA VAL A 783 19.79 60.50 17.48
C VAL A 783 20.61 59.34 16.95
N TYR A 784 21.93 59.49 16.89
CA TYR A 784 22.83 58.39 16.54
C TYR A 784 22.85 57.33 17.66
N GLU A 785 22.57 56.07 17.30
CA GLU A 785 22.53 54.95 18.25
C GLU A 785 23.79 54.08 18.21
N GLY A 786 24.47 54.02 17.08
CA GLY A 786 25.67 53.20 16.98
C GLY A 786 26.09 52.84 15.57
N PHE A 787 27.23 52.17 15.47
CA PHE A 787 27.83 51.75 14.22
C PHE A 787 28.22 50.27 14.30
N SER A 788 27.86 49.51 13.26
CA SER A 788 28.30 48.12 13.07
C SER A 788 29.32 48.09 11.94
N ARG A 789 30.46 47.42 12.15
CA ARG A 789 31.49 47.24 11.11
C ARG A 789 30.96 46.38 9.97
N GLY A 790 31.28 46.75 8.73
CA GLY A 790 31.00 45.94 7.55
C GLY A 790 32.14 44.97 7.22
N SER A 791 32.30 44.63 5.93
CA SER A 791 33.36 43.73 5.44
C SER A 791 34.76 44.39 5.46
N VAL A 792 34.84 45.71 5.56
CA VAL A 792 36.11 46.45 5.64
C VAL A 792 36.66 46.44 7.07
N SER A 793 37.82 45.81 7.26
CA SER A 793 38.51 45.73 8.55
C SER A 793 39.05 47.09 9.01
N GLY A 794 39.09 47.33 10.34
CA GLY A 794 39.69 48.55 10.90
C GLY A 794 38.80 49.80 10.88
N THR A 795 37.52 49.65 10.50
CA THR A 795 36.53 50.73 10.52
C THR A 795 36.04 51.05 11.93
N SER A 796 35.81 52.33 12.18
CA SER A 796 35.30 52.85 13.45
C SER A 796 34.45 54.09 13.20
N ALA A 797 33.55 54.39 14.13
CA ALA A 797 32.77 55.61 14.11
C ALA A 797 33.18 56.51 15.27
N LEU A 798 33.29 57.81 14.98
CA LEU A 798 33.43 58.87 15.96
C LEU A 798 32.22 59.79 15.84
N SER A 799 31.43 59.92 16.90
CA SER A 799 30.21 60.74 16.90
C SER A 799 30.38 62.01 17.74
N GLY A 800 29.80 63.11 17.25
CA GLY A 800 29.52 64.33 18.01
C GLY A 800 28.03 64.45 18.31
N ARG A 801 27.58 65.66 18.67
CA ARG A 801 26.16 65.93 18.98
C ARG A 801 25.27 65.84 17.74
N ASP A 802 25.77 66.32 16.60
CA ASP A 802 25.06 66.59 15.35
C ASP A 802 25.79 66.00 14.13
N PHE A 803 26.78 65.13 14.37
CA PHE A 803 27.51 64.45 13.32
C PHE A 803 27.98 63.06 13.74
N VAL A 804 28.20 62.18 12.77
CA VAL A 804 28.95 60.94 12.93
C VAL A 804 29.94 60.80 11.77
N SER A 805 31.19 60.52 12.10
CA SER A 805 32.22 60.23 11.12
C SER A 805 32.60 58.75 11.16
N ILE A 806 32.47 58.06 10.03
CA ILE A 806 33.03 56.72 9.86
C ILE A 806 34.40 56.87 9.21
N GLY A 807 35.42 56.23 9.78
CA GLY A 807 36.72 56.14 9.13
C GLY A 807 37.43 54.85 9.45
N MET A 808 38.48 54.56 8.71
CA MET A 808 39.37 53.43 8.99
C MET A 808 40.71 53.90 9.56
N THR A 809 41.35 53.05 10.36
CA THR A 809 42.75 53.26 10.77
C THR A 809 43.66 52.55 9.76
N LEU A 810 44.69 53.26 9.25
CA LEU A 810 45.66 52.80 8.24
C LEU A 810 45.93 51.28 8.31
N SER A 811 45.47 50.53 7.31
CA SER A 811 45.73 49.11 7.17
C SER A 811 46.22 48.83 5.75
N LYS A 812 47.50 48.47 5.62
CA LYS A 812 48.08 48.03 4.34
C LYS A 812 47.67 46.61 3.95
N GLU A 813 46.94 45.90 4.82
CA GLU A 813 46.68 44.47 4.64
C GLU A 813 45.33 44.17 3.97
N ASN A 814 44.39 45.13 3.89
CA ASN A 814 43.06 44.92 3.28
C ASN A 814 42.51 46.22 2.64
N PRO A 815 42.83 46.52 1.36
CA PRO A 815 42.28 47.68 0.67
C PRO A 815 40.76 47.54 0.47
N VAL A 816 40.03 48.67 0.48
CA VAL A 816 38.60 48.68 0.10
C VAL A 816 38.50 48.34 -1.39
N VAL A 817 37.74 47.29 -1.71
CA VAL A 817 37.40 46.91 -3.09
C VAL A 817 35.95 47.29 -3.41
N ASP A 818 35.67 47.50 -4.69
CA ASP A 818 34.35 47.86 -5.21
C ASP A 818 33.24 46.91 -4.70
N GLY A 819 32.14 47.48 -4.22
CA GLY A 819 31.00 46.77 -3.61
C GLY A 819 31.17 46.39 -2.12
N SER A 820 32.27 46.79 -1.46
CA SER A 820 32.48 46.44 -0.04
C SER A 820 31.56 47.23 0.90
N LEU A 821 30.90 46.56 1.85
CA LEU A 821 30.18 47.23 2.94
C LEU A 821 31.20 47.85 3.91
N MET A 822 31.31 49.19 3.91
CA MET A 822 32.17 49.92 4.83
C MET A 822 31.64 49.87 6.27
N GLY A 823 30.32 49.88 6.42
CA GLY A 823 29.64 49.65 7.69
C GLY A 823 28.20 50.14 7.70
N THR A 824 27.53 49.94 8.84
CA THR A 824 26.12 50.29 9.03
C THR A 824 25.97 51.27 10.19
N ILE A 825 25.41 52.45 9.91
CA ILE A 825 25.09 53.47 10.90
C ILE A 825 23.64 53.28 11.35
N ARG A 826 23.39 53.34 12.65
CA ARG A 826 22.05 53.26 13.25
C ARG A 826 21.65 54.60 13.84
N PHE A 827 20.43 55.02 13.54
CA PHE A 827 19.81 56.24 14.05
C PHE A 827 18.44 55.90 14.62
N ARG A 828 18.00 56.67 15.61
CA ARG A 828 16.62 56.67 16.11
C ARG A 828 15.99 58.05 15.87
N THR A 829 14.77 58.10 15.36
CA THR A 829 13.99 59.36 15.30
C THR A 829 13.61 59.83 16.70
N THR A 830 13.50 61.13 16.94
CA THR A 830 13.03 61.67 18.22
C THR A 830 11.50 61.66 18.30
N GLU A 831 10.94 61.91 19.48
CA GLU A 831 9.50 62.18 19.65
C GLU A 831 9.03 63.38 18.81
N ALA A 832 9.87 64.40 18.66
CA ALA A 832 9.57 65.62 17.90
C ALA A 832 9.85 65.48 16.38
N PHE A 833 10.01 64.25 15.89
CA PHE A 833 10.35 64.00 14.49
C PHE A 833 9.24 64.44 13.54
N SER A 834 9.62 65.27 12.57
CA SER A 834 8.73 65.86 11.56
C SER A 834 9.28 65.73 10.13
N GLY A 835 10.38 64.99 9.99
CA GLY A 835 11.18 64.89 8.78
C GLY A 835 12.51 65.64 8.93
N THR A 836 13.59 65.06 8.40
CA THR A 836 14.92 65.69 8.39
C THR A 836 15.77 65.09 7.29
N ASP A 837 16.86 65.77 6.96
CA ASP A 837 17.93 65.22 6.14
C ASP A 837 19.03 64.62 7.03
N ILE A 838 19.63 63.51 6.58
CA ILE A 838 20.99 63.10 6.99
C ILE A 838 21.90 63.33 5.79
N ARG A 839 22.91 64.18 5.96
CA ARG A 839 23.79 64.60 4.86
C ARG A 839 25.19 64.03 5.02
N LEU A 840 25.70 63.36 3.99
CA LEU A 840 27.12 63.07 3.88
C LEU A 840 27.80 64.31 3.31
N MET A 841 28.51 65.05 4.17
CA MET A 841 29.05 66.38 3.86
C MET A 841 30.51 66.35 3.37
N ARG A 842 31.21 65.25 3.65
CA ARG A 842 32.64 65.15 3.34
C ARG A 842 33.05 63.70 3.17
N VAL A 843 33.69 63.45 2.05
CA VAL A 843 34.38 62.21 1.75
C VAL A 843 35.86 62.52 1.66
N SER A 844 36.67 61.89 2.51
CA SER A 844 38.13 61.94 2.42
C SER A 844 38.63 60.55 2.10
N VAL A 845 39.36 60.41 1.00
CA VAL A 845 39.93 59.14 0.54
C VAL A 845 41.43 59.30 0.34
N VAL A 846 42.21 58.33 0.80
CA VAL A 846 43.65 58.25 0.59
C VAL A 846 43.99 56.87 0.04
N GLY A 847 44.53 56.82 -1.17
CA GLY A 847 45.15 55.63 -1.77
C GLY A 847 46.67 55.77 -1.84
N GLU A 848 47.36 54.78 -2.44
CA GLU A 848 48.84 54.76 -2.48
C GLU A 848 49.46 55.98 -3.17
N GLU A 849 48.80 56.54 -4.21
CA GLU A 849 49.34 57.64 -5.03
C GLU A 849 48.46 58.91 -5.03
N TYR A 850 47.32 58.93 -4.32
CA TYR A 850 46.40 60.07 -4.31
C TYR A 850 45.75 60.30 -2.94
N ALA A 851 45.49 61.57 -2.63
CA ALA A 851 44.67 61.98 -1.50
C ALA A 851 43.64 62.99 -2.00
N GLU A 852 42.37 62.66 -1.86
CA GLU A 852 41.27 63.48 -2.35
C GLU A 852 40.29 63.78 -1.22
N VAL A 853 39.85 65.04 -1.16
CA VAL A 853 38.77 65.46 -0.27
C VAL A 853 37.68 66.01 -1.18
N LEU A 854 36.66 65.19 -1.40
CA LEU A 854 35.51 65.57 -2.18
C LEU A 854 34.45 66.18 -1.24
N PRO A 855 34.02 67.42 -1.47
CA PRO A 855 32.77 67.90 -0.92
C PRO A 855 31.66 67.16 -1.66
N VAL A 856 31.03 66.22 -0.98
CA VAL A 856 29.82 65.55 -1.49
C VAL A 856 28.66 66.17 -0.72
N ASP A 857 27.56 66.49 -1.40
CA ASP A 857 26.30 66.97 -0.79
C ASP A 857 25.25 65.89 -1.02
N LEU A 858 25.49 64.75 -0.38
CA LEU A 858 24.69 63.55 -0.51
C LEU A 858 23.61 63.55 0.55
N ASN A 859 22.34 63.54 0.15
CA ASN A 859 21.21 63.67 1.07
C ASN A 859 20.41 62.37 1.19
N ILE A 860 20.16 61.95 2.42
CA ILE A 860 19.15 60.93 2.77
C ILE A 860 17.98 61.68 3.41
N ALA A 861 16.91 61.85 2.63
CA ALA A 861 15.71 62.53 3.07
C ALA A 861 14.87 61.57 3.93
N LEU A 862 14.71 61.89 5.20
CA LEU A 862 13.83 61.17 6.10
C LEU A 862 12.49 61.90 6.13
N GLY A 863 11.46 61.27 5.57
CA GLY A 863 10.10 61.75 5.71
C GLY A 863 9.50 61.27 7.04
N LYS A 864 8.56 62.05 7.58
CA LYS A 864 7.70 61.53 8.64
C LYS A 864 6.69 60.60 7.99
N ALA A 865 6.67 59.33 8.40
CA ALA A 865 5.64 58.40 7.95
C ALA A 865 4.25 58.98 8.26
N THR A 866 3.36 58.92 7.26
CA THR A 866 1.97 59.36 7.44
C THR A 866 1.24 58.26 8.21
N PRO A 867 0.46 58.60 9.25
CA PRO A 867 -0.45 57.67 9.91
C PRO A 867 -1.25 56.82 8.91
N PRO A 868 -1.57 55.57 9.24
CA PRO A 868 -2.58 54.80 8.52
C PRO A 868 -3.88 55.60 8.36
N SER A 869 -4.65 55.30 7.31
CA SER A 869 -5.97 55.91 7.12
C SER A 869 -6.87 55.59 8.31
N ALA A 870 -7.60 56.59 8.81
CA ALA A 870 -8.64 56.41 9.83
C ALA A 870 -9.93 55.76 9.29
N ASP A 871 -9.97 55.48 7.98
CA ASP A 871 -10.99 54.65 7.31
C ASP A 871 -10.57 53.18 7.39
N PHE A 872 -11.01 52.50 8.46
CA PHE A 872 -10.58 51.16 8.84
C PHE A 872 -11.39 50.06 8.14
N ASP A 873 -12.58 50.40 7.62
CA ASP A 873 -13.41 49.48 6.84
C ASP A 873 -13.28 49.68 5.31
N GLY A 874 -12.60 50.75 4.88
CA GLY A 874 -12.26 51.03 3.48
C GLY A 874 -13.43 51.57 2.66
N ASN A 875 -14.44 52.15 3.31
CA ASN A 875 -15.65 52.64 2.64
C ASN A 875 -15.51 54.05 2.02
N GLY A 876 -14.38 54.72 2.22
CA GLY A 876 -14.08 56.06 1.71
C GLY A 876 -14.53 57.22 2.61
N ILE A 877 -15.06 56.94 3.82
CA ILE A 877 -15.56 57.93 4.78
C ILE A 877 -15.13 57.53 6.19
N VAL A 878 -14.37 58.39 6.86
CA VAL A 878 -14.03 58.19 8.29
C VAL A 878 -15.26 58.47 9.14
N GLY A 879 -15.98 57.42 9.52
CA GLY A 879 -17.33 57.50 10.07
C GLY A 879 -17.55 56.71 11.35
N ILE A 880 -18.83 56.46 11.64
CA ILE A 880 -19.22 55.75 12.87
C ILE A 880 -18.85 54.26 12.83
N SER A 881 -18.75 53.66 11.64
CA SER A 881 -18.29 52.28 11.47
C SER A 881 -16.81 52.15 11.86
N ASP A 882 -15.96 53.07 11.40
CA ASP A 882 -14.55 53.13 11.78
C ASP A 882 -14.37 53.41 13.28
N PHE A 883 -15.23 54.25 13.85
CA PHE A 883 -15.19 54.51 15.29
C PHE A 883 -15.50 53.26 16.11
N LEU A 884 -16.46 52.43 15.68
CA LEU A 884 -16.77 51.18 16.36
C LEU A 884 -15.60 50.19 16.29
N LEU A 885 -14.96 50.09 15.13
CA LEU A 885 -13.75 49.28 14.93
C LEU A 885 -12.57 49.76 15.80
N PHE A 886 -12.37 51.07 15.89
CA PHE A 886 -11.33 51.69 16.72
C PHE A 886 -11.55 51.44 18.22
N VAL A 887 -12.79 51.58 18.69
CA VAL A 887 -13.14 51.40 20.12
C VAL A 887 -12.94 49.95 20.58
N GLU A 888 -13.10 48.97 19.69
CA GLU A 888 -12.84 47.56 20.02
C GLU A 888 -11.37 47.30 20.39
N ALA A 889 -10.46 48.10 19.87
CA ALA A 889 -9.03 48.01 20.14
C ALA A 889 -8.50 49.09 21.11
N PHE A 890 -9.35 50.04 21.53
CA PHE A 890 -8.95 51.17 22.36
C PHE A 890 -8.51 50.78 23.77
N GLY A 891 -7.33 51.25 24.17
CA GLY A 891 -6.67 50.94 25.44
C GLY A 891 -5.76 49.71 25.39
N SER A 892 -5.63 49.07 24.23
CA SER A 892 -4.75 47.93 24.05
C SER A 892 -3.32 48.36 23.66
N ARG A 893 -2.35 47.48 23.90
CA ARG A 893 -0.92 47.73 23.65
C ARG A 893 -0.29 46.61 22.86
N GLU A 894 0.79 46.92 22.14
CA GLU A 894 1.57 45.97 21.35
C GLU A 894 1.91 44.72 22.20
N GLY A 895 1.43 43.56 21.74
CA GLY A 895 1.52 42.27 22.45
C GLY A 895 0.23 41.79 23.14
N GLN A 896 -0.85 42.56 23.13
CA GLN A 896 -2.17 42.13 23.66
C GLN A 896 -3.12 41.68 22.55
N THR A 897 -3.98 40.71 22.84
CA THR A 897 -4.91 40.10 21.87
C THR A 897 -5.87 41.09 21.19
N GLN A 898 -6.14 42.24 21.82
CA GLN A 898 -7.05 43.28 21.30
C GLN A 898 -6.30 44.39 20.53
N TYR A 899 -4.97 44.33 20.42
CA TYR A 899 -4.17 45.34 19.72
C TYR A 899 -4.00 44.98 18.24
N ASP A 900 -4.35 45.93 17.36
CA ASP A 900 -4.19 45.85 15.90
C ASP A 900 -3.61 47.19 15.40
N GLU A 901 -2.47 47.14 14.70
CA GLU A 901 -1.73 48.34 14.24
C GLU A 901 -2.55 49.30 13.42
N LYS A 902 -3.56 48.82 12.69
CA LYS A 902 -4.32 49.73 11.85
C LYS A 902 -4.99 50.83 12.69
N TYR A 903 -5.23 50.58 13.98
CA TYR A 903 -5.76 51.56 14.93
C TYR A 903 -4.69 52.33 15.72
N ASP A 904 -3.42 51.96 15.63
CA ASP A 904 -2.27 52.66 16.24
C ASP A 904 -1.78 53.73 15.26
N LEU A 905 -2.56 54.81 15.19
CA LEU A 905 -2.40 55.88 14.20
C LEU A 905 -1.12 56.69 14.40
N ASP A 906 -0.59 56.78 15.62
CA ASP A 906 0.71 57.43 15.85
C ASP A 906 1.91 56.47 15.83
N GLY A 907 1.65 55.17 15.82
CA GLY A 907 2.66 54.12 15.72
C GLY A 907 3.50 53.94 16.99
N ASN A 908 3.00 54.38 18.16
CA ASN A 908 3.72 54.36 19.43
C ASN A 908 3.66 53.00 20.17
N GLY A 909 2.84 52.05 19.69
CA GLY A 909 2.68 50.73 20.29
C GLY A 909 1.54 50.64 21.33
N GLU A 910 0.69 51.65 21.46
CA GLU A 910 -0.48 51.70 22.34
C GLU A 910 -1.62 52.39 21.59
N ILE A 911 -2.77 51.72 21.43
CA ILE A 911 -3.97 52.31 20.83
C ILE A 911 -4.66 53.12 21.91
N GLY A 912 -4.23 54.36 22.07
CA GLY A 912 -4.49 55.17 23.23
C GLY A 912 -5.19 56.48 22.90
N VAL A 913 -5.22 57.36 23.89
CA VAL A 913 -5.84 58.69 23.77
C VAL A 913 -5.21 59.50 22.63
N SER A 914 -3.92 59.30 22.35
CA SER A 914 -3.24 59.97 21.23
C SER A 914 -3.81 59.55 19.88
N ASP A 915 -4.02 58.25 19.65
CA ASP A 915 -4.64 57.72 18.43
C ASP A 915 -6.09 58.16 18.30
N PHE A 916 -6.82 58.19 19.41
CA PHE A 916 -8.20 58.68 19.41
C PHE A 916 -8.28 60.15 19.01
N LEU A 917 -7.33 60.99 19.44
CA LEU A 917 -7.27 62.38 19.02
C LEU A 917 -6.94 62.52 17.52
N ILE A 918 -6.14 61.61 16.96
CA ILE A 918 -5.87 61.57 15.52
C ILE A 918 -7.13 61.13 14.75
N PHE A 919 -7.80 60.07 15.22
CA PHE A 919 -9.07 59.58 14.65
C PHE A 919 -10.16 60.66 14.67
N VAL A 920 -10.35 61.36 15.79
CA VAL A 920 -11.35 62.43 15.93
C VAL A 920 -11.07 63.61 15.01
N ASN A 921 -9.79 63.93 14.75
CA ASN A 921 -9.45 64.99 13.81
C ASN A 921 -9.77 64.61 12.35
N ALA A 922 -9.74 63.33 12.01
CA ALA A 922 -10.13 62.81 10.70
C ALA A 922 -11.64 62.51 10.58
N TYR A 923 -12.41 62.60 11.67
CA TYR A 923 -13.81 62.19 11.69
C TYR A 923 -14.69 63.07 10.79
N GLY A 924 -15.35 62.44 9.81
CA GLY A 924 -16.17 63.11 8.80
C GLY A 924 -15.42 63.54 7.54
N GLU A 925 -14.12 63.24 7.43
CA GLU A 925 -13.38 63.41 6.18
C GLU A 925 -13.74 62.34 5.14
N GLN A 926 -13.79 62.73 3.86
CA GLN A 926 -13.86 61.80 2.73
C GLN A 926 -12.44 61.53 2.26
N THR A 927 -12.02 60.28 2.31
CA THR A 927 -10.72 59.85 1.79
C THR A 927 -10.86 59.64 0.28
N SER A 928 -9.92 60.19 -0.50
CA SER A 928 -9.96 60.19 -1.97
C SER A 928 -9.32 58.97 -2.60
#